data_AF-A0AAJ6IDX3-F1
#
_entry.id   AF-A0AAJ6IDX3-F1
#
_cell.length_a   1.000
_cell.length_b   1.000
_cell.length_c   1.000
_cell.angle_alpha   90.00
_cell.angle_beta   90.00
_cell.angle_gamma   90.00
#
_symmetry.space_group_name_H-M   'P 1'
#
loop_
_entity.id
_entity.type
_entity.pdbx_description
1 polymer ?
#
loop_
_entity_poly.entity_id
_entity_poly.type
_entity_poly.pdbx_seq_one_letter_code
_entity_poly.pdbx_strand_id
1 'polypeptide(L)'
;MGSIEVRNPLLSKKLKRTETRLLIIDDNQIRYNQIRDLLTSSDHQVHATLLDDLQNFEKQLHLPWDVVIFGRAYDLKYEQALTSIRNSNQVNLPLILLKPDEYQSTQYASFIRKGVYDILDLEEADNFYLGLLRALSLSRLLQSQQQLMNELETAQNQAQALVEESNKAIALIQEGIHVSANAEYLQLFGLSSEDDIIGQPLLDILQPKDVNDFKIRFKKISQGQFDLGAFEVATLNSNAQTHNPLKVEFLTAPEDDALQLTIEAESERSAAPSVNTENHAIQPNTYQQINRAMTKQPSDLNALVSFALSSCPDEIFKANWATTRDYFNNIYSFLNEQTHIPLFKAGGQTIVGLFQAESQAKLESKLIALNALTKPQLITVENNSYPVNLRIGYTLLKGEISNQDQFENLLCSAFKTALPTNQDDCEIEQKASIDMPVIELINPTVSDTLDTQKTANEPTVLKALHLALERGEIHLKYQQLYDKEDTNLYTYEVTSGFIYGNTWKNISSLKELSEDHELSIKLDRWILVESCKQLHNFITQYPEAKLIVNLNKAVLLNDRSFPEFIAKLITIVRSKLSHPITLQFSEDDISQNIAEAQKYIAQLRQYGAEVSIRDFGNSIYSESILRQLDINNLTLHENLTRMLSSDANTEELQEKVAVYHQLKNIQIMLRDLNDMTSFANAWNVDARFIQGDYFQKKLDHLIDVQDQ
;
A
#
# COMPACT_ATOMS: atom_id res chain seq x y z
N MET A 1 -42.86 -0.55 10.71
CA MET A 1 -41.97 -0.99 11.79
C MET A 1 -41.04 -2.04 11.21
N GLY A 2 -39.78 -1.68 10.94
CA GLY A 2 -38.78 -2.62 10.42
C GLY A 2 -38.36 -3.58 11.54
N SER A 3 -38.44 -4.88 11.28
CA SER A 3 -37.90 -5.89 12.18
C SER A 3 -36.38 -5.75 12.24
N ILE A 4 -35.86 -5.34 13.39
CA ILE A 4 -34.44 -5.49 13.70
C ILE A 4 -34.21 -6.99 13.82
N GLU A 5 -33.65 -7.63 12.80
CA GLU A 5 -33.10 -8.98 12.94
C GLU A 5 -31.92 -8.88 13.89
N VAL A 6 -32.17 -9.13 15.17
CA VAL A 6 -31.12 -9.27 16.18
C VAL A 6 -30.31 -10.50 15.80
N ARG A 7 -29.15 -10.29 15.16
CA ARG A 7 -28.20 -11.36 14.85
C ARG A 7 -27.72 -11.97 16.16
N ASN A 8 -28.20 -13.17 16.48
CA ASN A 8 -27.74 -13.92 17.64
C ASN A 8 -26.35 -14.53 17.34
N PRO A 9 -25.26 -14.07 17.98
CA PRO A 9 -23.92 -14.58 17.72
C PRO A 9 -23.77 -16.08 18.03
N LEU A 10 -24.61 -16.63 18.92
CA LEU A 10 -24.64 -18.07 19.26
C LEU A 10 -25.11 -18.95 18.09
N LEU A 11 -25.85 -18.38 17.14
CA LEU A 11 -26.37 -19.08 15.95
C LEU A 11 -25.60 -18.68 14.68
N SER A 12 -24.40 -18.11 14.85
CA SER A 12 -23.61 -17.64 13.71
C SER A 12 -23.16 -18.79 12.81
N LYS A 13 -23.15 -18.55 11.49
CA LYS A 13 -22.63 -19.50 10.50
C LYS A 13 -21.14 -19.81 10.70
N LYS A 14 -20.41 -18.95 11.44
CA LYS A 14 -18.98 -19.12 11.72
C LYS A 14 -18.72 -20.29 12.67
N LEU A 15 -19.55 -20.45 13.72
CA LEU A 15 -19.42 -21.55 14.69
C LEU A 15 -19.61 -22.92 14.01
N LYS A 16 -20.55 -23.00 13.06
CA LYS A 16 -20.87 -24.22 12.29
C LYS A 16 -19.76 -24.67 11.33
N ARG A 17 -18.95 -23.71 10.83
CA ARG A 17 -17.88 -23.97 9.84
C ARG A 17 -16.58 -24.44 10.47
N THR A 18 -16.41 -24.29 11.78
CA THR A 18 -15.22 -24.73 12.52
C THR A 18 -15.41 -26.12 13.11
N GLU A 19 -14.41 -26.99 12.99
CA GLU A 19 -14.42 -28.33 13.59
C GLU A 19 -14.58 -28.24 15.12
N THR A 20 -15.69 -28.78 15.62
CA THR A 20 -16.07 -28.81 17.03
C THR A 20 -15.57 -30.09 17.68
N ARG A 21 -14.71 -29.97 18.69
CA ARG A 21 -14.07 -31.10 19.36
C ARG A 21 -14.72 -31.37 20.71
N LEU A 22 -15.37 -32.52 20.84
CA LEU A 22 -16.08 -32.92 22.05
C LEU A 22 -15.43 -34.14 22.71
N LEU A 23 -15.23 -34.06 24.02
CA LEU A 23 -14.82 -35.19 24.83
C LEU A 23 -16.03 -35.65 25.66
N ILE A 24 -16.55 -36.83 25.36
CA ILE A 24 -17.76 -37.36 25.98
C ILE A 24 -17.34 -38.49 26.90
N ILE A 25 -17.58 -38.32 28.19
CA ILE A 25 -17.31 -39.32 29.22
C ILE A 25 -18.63 -39.99 29.56
N ASP A 26 -18.89 -41.15 28.97
CA ASP A 26 -20.15 -41.85 29.12
C ASP A 26 -20.01 -43.36 28.81
N ASP A 27 -20.63 -44.21 29.63
CA ASP A 27 -20.71 -45.67 29.44
C ASP A 27 -21.73 -46.08 28.36
N ASN A 28 -22.51 -45.14 27.83
CA ASN A 28 -23.60 -45.38 26.91
C ASN A 28 -23.34 -44.81 25.50
N GLN A 29 -23.06 -45.73 24.57
CA GLN A 29 -22.84 -45.42 23.15
C GLN A 29 -24.06 -44.76 22.46
N ILE A 30 -25.28 -45.01 22.93
CA ILE A 30 -26.50 -44.41 22.36
C ILE A 30 -26.53 -42.90 22.66
N ARG A 31 -26.21 -42.50 23.90
CA ARG A 31 -26.13 -41.07 24.29
C ARG A 31 -25.05 -40.36 23.48
N TYR A 32 -23.89 -41.00 23.29
CA TYR A 32 -22.83 -40.47 22.42
C TYR A 32 -23.32 -40.19 20.99
N ASN A 33 -24.00 -41.16 20.36
CA ASN A 33 -24.51 -40.99 18.99
C ASN A 33 -25.57 -39.88 18.93
N GLN A 34 -26.47 -39.82 19.92
CA GLN A 34 -27.49 -38.76 20.00
C GLN A 34 -26.87 -37.35 20.04
N ILE A 35 -25.84 -37.14 20.87
CA ILE A 35 -25.15 -35.85 20.96
C ILE A 35 -24.49 -35.47 19.63
N ARG A 36 -23.80 -36.44 19.00
CA ARG A 36 -23.12 -36.22 17.73
C ARG A 36 -24.11 -35.91 16.60
N ASP A 37 -25.18 -36.68 16.50
CA ASP A 37 -26.17 -36.56 15.44
C ASP A 37 -26.97 -35.25 15.59
N LEU A 38 -27.20 -34.78 16.82
CA LEU A 38 -27.84 -33.50 17.11
C LEU A 38 -27.04 -32.30 16.59
N LEU A 39 -25.71 -32.31 16.74
CA LEU A 39 -24.85 -31.26 16.18
C LEU A 39 -24.68 -31.39 14.66
N THR A 40 -24.56 -32.62 14.16
CA THR A 40 -24.38 -32.89 12.72
C THR A 40 -25.62 -32.49 11.91
N SER A 41 -26.82 -32.79 12.42
CA SER A 41 -28.09 -32.35 11.82
C SER A 41 -28.28 -30.83 11.83
N SER A 42 -27.52 -30.13 12.67
CA SER A 42 -27.47 -28.68 12.74
C SER A 42 -26.32 -28.06 11.93
N ASP A 43 -25.72 -28.81 11.00
CA ASP A 43 -24.59 -28.43 10.12
C ASP A 43 -23.26 -28.13 10.85
N HIS A 44 -23.01 -28.72 12.03
CA HIS A 44 -21.69 -28.62 12.67
C HIS A 44 -20.75 -29.72 12.17
N GLN A 45 -19.49 -29.38 11.93
CA GLN A 45 -18.42 -30.36 11.81
C GLN A 45 -18.01 -30.81 13.22
N VAL A 46 -18.19 -32.09 13.56
CA VAL A 46 -17.96 -32.59 14.92
C VAL A 46 -16.94 -33.71 14.94
N HIS A 47 -15.93 -33.56 15.79
CA HIS A 47 -15.01 -34.61 16.18
C HIS A 47 -15.25 -34.95 17.66
N ALA A 48 -15.92 -36.08 17.92
CA ALA A 48 -16.28 -36.49 19.28
C ALA A 48 -15.59 -37.79 19.67
N THR A 49 -14.96 -37.83 20.86
CA THR A 49 -14.35 -39.05 21.43
C THR A 49 -15.14 -39.52 22.65
N LEU A 50 -15.47 -40.82 22.70
CA LEU A 50 -16.14 -41.45 23.84
C LEU A 50 -15.11 -42.11 24.75
N LEU A 51 -15.24 -41.90 26.06
CA LEU A 51 -14.39 -42.46 27.11
C LEU A 51 -15.23 -42.87 28.33
N ASP A 52 -14.74 -43.79 29.15
CA ASP A 52 -15.40 -44.21 30.39
C ASP A 52 -14.43 -44.43 31.58
N ASP A 53 -13.13 -44.13 31.38
CA ASP A 53 -12.06 -44.33 32.37
C ASP A 53 -11.16 -43.08 32.56
N LEU A 54 -10.55 -42.97 33.75
CA LEU A 54 -9.68 -41.85 34.13
C LEU A 54 -8.38 -41.79 33.30
N GLN A 55 -7.75 -42.94 33.03
CA GLN A 55 -6.43 -42.97 32.38
C GLN A 55 -6.47 -42.45 30.95
N ASN A 56 -7.50 -42.84 30.19
CA ASN A 56 -7.67 -42.34 28.82
C ASN A 56 -8.14 -40.90 28.82
N PHE A 57 -8.93 -40.47 29.80
CA PHE A 57 -9.30 -39.06 29.95
C PHE A 57 -8.08 -38.17 30.13
N GLU A 58 -7.17 -38.51 31.05
CA GLU A 58 -5.95 -37.73 31.29
C GLU A 58 -5.04 -37.66 30.05
N LYS A 59 -4.94 -38.74 29.28
CA LYS A 59 -4.20 -38.74 27.99
C LYS A 59 -4.81 -37.78 26.97
N GLN A 60 -6.13 -37.71 26.91
CA GLN A 60 -6.83 -36.86 25.95
C GLN A 60 -6.73 -35.37 26.31
N LEU A 61 -6.50 -35.00 27.57
CA LEU A 61 -6.34 -33.59 27.99
C LEU A 61 -5.08 -32.91 27.42
N HIS A 62 -4.15 -33.66 26.82
CA HIS A 62 -3.02 -33.10 26.05
C HIS A 62 -3.44 -32.56 24.67
N LEU A 63 -4.61 -32.94 24.15
CA LEU A 63 -5.14 -32.51 22.86
C LEU A 63 -6.18 -31.39 23.04
N PRO A 64 -6.35 -30.47 22.08
CA PRO A 64 -7.32 -29.38 22.17
C PRO A 64 -8.76 -29.90 22.07
N TRP A 65 -9.55 -29.66 23.12
CA TRP A 65 -10.98 -29.93 23.20
C TRP A 65 -11.76 -28.63 23.41
N ASP A 66 -13.00 -28.59 22.93
CA ASP A 66 -13.87 -27.43 23.10
C ASP A 66 -14.76 -27.58 24.33
N VAL A 67 -15.31 -28.79 24.58
CA VAL A 67 -16.20 -29.07 25.71
C VAL A 67 -16.02 -30.51 26.17
N VAL A 68 -16.09 -30.72 27.50
CA VAL A 68 -16.24 -32.06 28.11
C VAL A 68 -17.70 -32.27 28.49
N ILE A 69 -18.29 -33.38 28.08
CA ILE A 69 -19.64 -33.78 28.48
C ILE A 69 -19.50 -35.01 29.36
N PHE A 70 -19.96 -34.91 30.61
CA PHE A 70 -19.83 -35.96 31.62
C PHE A 70 -21.18 -36.59 31.92
N GLY A 71 -21.32 -37.87 31.59
CA GLY A 71 -22.47 -38.73 31.92
C GLY A 71 -22.14 -39.70 33.05
N ARG A 72 -22.18 -41.00 32.73
CA ARG A 72 -21.83 -42.07 33.67
C ARG A 72 -20.51 -42.71 33.24
N ALA A 73 -19.62 -42.96 34.18
CA ALA A 73 -18.33 -43.60 33.90
C ALA A 73 -18.08 -44.72 34.92
N TYR A 74 -17.28 -45.71 34.55
CA TYR A 74 -17.05 -46.90 35.38
C TYR A 74 -16.13 -46.60 36.56
N ASP A 75 -15.03 -45.89 36.31
CA ASP A 75 -13.98 -45.59 37.30
C ASP A 75 -13.59 -44.10 37.35
N LEU A 76 -14.56 -43.22 37.03
CA LEU A 76 -14.34 -41.78 37.01
C LEU A 76 -15.55 -41.04 37.56
N LYS A 77 -15.32 -40.08 38.46
CA LYS A 77 -16.34 -39.14 38.94
C LYS A 77 -16.14 -37.76 38.31
N TYR A 78 -17.22 -37.00 38.16
CA TYR A 78 -17.15 -35.64 37.61
C TYR A 78 -16.21 -34.72 38.42
N GLU A 79 -16.11 -34.91 39.74
CA GLU A 79 -15.19 -34.13 40.60
C GLU A 79 -13.72 -34.43 40.29
N GLN A 80 -13.41 -35.69 40.00
CA GLN A 80 -12.08 -36.09 39.53
C GLN A 80 -11.81 -35.50 38.14
N ALA A 81 -12.78 -35.57 37.23
CA ALA A 81 -12.65 -34.97 35.90
C ALA A 81 -12.38 -33.45 35.97
N LEU A 82 -13.10 -32.72 36.83
CA LEU A 82 -12.85 -31.29 37.09
C LEU A 82 -11.44 -31.03 37.64
N THR A 83 -10.96 -31.91 38.53
CA THR A 83 -9.63 -31.80 39.10
C THR A 83 -8.55 -32.03 38.04
N SER A 84 -8.71 -33.05 37.19
CA SER A 84 -7.77 -33.32 36.08
C SER A 84 -7.77 -32.19 35.05
N ILE A 85 -8.92 -31.59 34.73
CA ILE A 85 -8.99 -30.40 33.85
C ILE A 85 -8.20 -29.23 34.44
N ARG A 86 -8.40 -28.93 35.73
CA ARG A 86 -7.69 -27.82 36.41
C ARG A 86 -6.18 -28.02 36.51
N ASN A 87 -5.72 -29.26 36.54
CA ASN A 87 -4.30 -29.61 36.58
C ASN A 87 -3.68 -29.72 35.18
N SER A 88 -4.49 -29.61 34.12
CA SER A 88 -4.04 -29.68 32.73
C SER A 88 -3.74 -28.29 32.16
N ASN A 89 -3.17 -28.24 30.94
CA ASN A 89 -2.98 -26.99 30.19
C ASN A 89 -4.31 -26.36 29.71
N GLN A 90 -5.45 -26.99 29.99
CA GLN A 90 -6.79 -26.58 29.56
C GLN A 90 -7.70 -26.21 30.74
N VAL A 91 -7.19 -25.38 31.66
CA VAL A 91 -7.89 -24.99 32.90
C VAL A 91 -9.30 -24.40 32.64
N ASN A 92 -9.51 -23.81 31.47
CA ASN A 92 -10.75 -23.15 31.06
C ASN A 92 -11.72 -24.04 30.27
N LEU A 93 -11.45 -25.35 30.14
CA LEU A 93 -12.30 -26.27 29.41
C LEU A 93 -13.65 -26.48 30.14
N PRO A 94 -14.79 -26.08 29.56
CA PRO A 94 -16.08 -26.23 30.20
C PRO A 94 -16.47 -27.71 30.31
N LEU A 95 -16.90 -28.12 31.51
CA LEU A 95 -17.46 -29.44 31.78
C LEU A 95 -18.99 -29.32 31.95
N ILE A 96 -19.73 -29.93 31.05
CA ILE A 96 -21.18 -30.07 31.12
C ILE A 96 -21.51 -31.41 31.76
N LEU A 97 -22.40 -31.42 32.75
CA LEU A 97 -22.92 -32.65 33.34
C LEU A 97 -24.22 -33.05 32.62
N LEU A 98 -24.32 -34.30 32.18
CA LEU A 98 -25.60 -34.86 31.77
C LEU A 98 -26.46 -35.08 33.02
N LYS A 99 -27.71 -34.63 32.97
CA LYS A 99 -28.65 -34.71 34.09
C LYS A 99 -28.71 -36.13 34.66
N PRO A 100 -28.32 -36.33 35.94
CA PRO A 100 -28.45 -37.63 36.60
C PRO A 100 -29.91 -38.01 36.84
N ASP A 101 -30.23 -39.31 36.87
CA ASP A 101 -31.61 -39.81 37.08
C ASP A 101 -32.23 -39.34 38.41
N GLU A 102 -31.42 -39.18 39.45
CA GLU A 102 -31.86 -38.72 40.79
C GLU A 102 -31.72 -37.19 40.99
N TYR A 103 -31.62 -36.43 39.90
CA TYR A 103 -31.39 -34.99 39.96
C TYR A 103 -32.57 -34.22 40.56
N GLN A 104 -32.26 -33.34 41.52
CA GLN A 104 -33.20 -32.37 42.08
C GLN A 104 -32.76 -30.95 41.74
N SER A 105 -33.69 -30.07 41.38
CA SER A 105 -33.41 -28.68 41.00
C SER A 105 -32.69 -27.87 42.11
N THR A 106 -32.84 -28.26 43.37
CA THR A 106 -32.13 -27.68 44.52
C THR A 106 -30.62 -27.93 44.50
N GLN A 107 -30.15 -28.94 43.76
CA GLN A 107 -28.73 -29.31 43.67
C GLN A 107 -27.96 -28.49 42.62
N TYR A 108 -28.65 -27.80 41.69
CA TYR A 108 -28.04 -27.04 40.59
C TYR A 108 -26.91 -26.11 41.07
N ALA A 109 -27.21 -25.25 42.06
CA ALA A 109 -26.24 -24.30 42.59
C ALA A 109 -25.00 -24.95 43.21
N SER A 110 -25.13 -26.18 43.73
CA SER A 110 -24.00 -26.94 44.28
C SER A 110 -23.02 -27.36 43.19
N PHE A 111 -23.53 -27.90 42.08
CA PHE A 111 -22.70 -28.31 40.94
C PHE A 111 -21.97 -27.13 40.31
N ILE A 112 -22.66 -26.01 40.08
CA ILE A 112 -22.05 -24.79 39.53
C ILE A 112 -20.94 -24.27 40.44
N ARG A 113 -21.17 -24.22 41.77
CA ARG A 113 -20.14 -23.81 42.75
C ARG A 113 -18.91 -24.72 42.77
N LYS A 114 -19.07 -26.01 42.44
CA LYS A 114 -17.94 -26.94 42.32
C LYS A 114 -17.13 -26.75 41.03
N GLY A 115 -17.68 -26.02 40.05
CA GLY A 115 -17.04 -25.71 38.77
C GLY A 115 -17.60 -26.46 37.57
N VAL A 116 -18.75 -27.13 37.70
CA VAL A 116 -19.52 -27.60 36.54
C VAL A 116 -20.04 -26.37 35.79
N TYR A 117 -19.92 -26.38 34.46
CA TYR A 117 -20.35 -25.26 33.63
C TYR A 117 -21.88 -25.17 33.55
N ASP A 118 -22.53 -26.30 33.22
CA ASP A 118 -23.99 -26.41 33.18
C ASP A 118 -24.42 -27.87 33.34
N ILE A 119 -25.70 -28.09 33.63
CA ILE A 119 -26.34 -29.41 33.71
C ILE A 119 -27.41 -29.48 32.63
N LEU A 120 -27.23 -30.36 31.64
CA LEU A 120 -28.12 -30.45 30.49
C LEU A 120 -28.85 -31.80 30.44
N ASP A 121 -30.12 -31.75 30.03
CA ASP A 121 -30.98 -32.92 29.86
C ASP A 121 -31.05 -33.31 28.39
N LEU A 122 -30.65 -34.55 28.07
CA LEU A 122 -30.69 -35.08 26.70
C LEU A 122 -32.12 -35.38 26.22
N GLU A 123 -33.09 -35.53 27.14
CA GLU A 123 -34.50 -35.73 26.78
C GLU A 123 -35.10 -34.46 26.15
N GLU A 124 -34.58 -33.28 26.50
CA GLU A 124 -34.97 -31.98 25.95
C GLU A 124 -33.93 -31.51 24.91
N ALA A 125 -33.95 -32.13 23.73
CA ALA A 125 -32.96 -31.92 22.66
C ALA A 125 -32.67 -30.42 22.34
N ASP A 126 -33.70 -29.57 22.27
CA ASP A 126 -33.53 -28.15 21.96
C ASP A 126 -32.79 -27.39 23.07
N ASN A 127 -33.13 -27.66 24.34
CA ASN A 127 -32.46 -27.04 25.48
C ASN A 127 -31.03 -27.54 25.63
N PHE A 128 -30.81 -28.84 25.42
CA PHE A 128 -29.48 -29.43 25.35
C PHE A 128 -28.62 -28.75 24.29
N TYR A 129 -29.13 -28.63 23.07
CA TYR A 129 -28.43 -28.01 21.96
C TYR A 129 -28.05 -26.55 22.27
N LEU A 130 -29.00 -25.75 22.75
CA LEU A 130 -28.75 -24.35 23.08
C LEU A 130 -27.76 -24.18 24.24
N GLY A 131 -27.82 -25.05 25.25
CA GLY A 131 -26.85 -25.08 26.36
C GLY A 131 -25.44 -25.44 25.87
N LEU A 132 -25.34 -26.45 25.00
CA LEU A 132 -24.08 -26.87 24.41
C LEU A 132 -23.47 -25.77 23.52
N LEU A 133 -24.28 -25.08 22.72
CA LEU A 133 -23.81 -23.94 21.91
C LEU A 133 -23.26 -22.79 22.76
N ARG A 134 -23.86 -22.51 23.92
CA ARG A 134 -23.34 -21.49 24.84
C ARG A 134 -21.97 -21.88 25.40
N ALA A 135 -21.81 -23.15 25.79
CA ALA A 135 -20.53 -23.68 26.26
C ALA A 135 -19.46 -23.60 25.16
N LEU A 136 -19.80 -24.00 23.93
CA LEU A 136 -18.93 -23.92 22.76
C LEU A 136 -18.51 -22.47 22.47
N SER A 137 -19.46 -21.54 22.47
CA SER A 137 -19.17 -20.12 22.24
C SER A 137 -18.22 -19.56 23.29
N LEU A 138 -18.40 -19.93 24.56
CA LEU A 138 -17.50 -19.50 25.63
C LEU A 138 -16.10 -20.08 25.45
N SER A 139 -16.01 -21.39 25.19
CA SER A 139 -14.73 -22.08 25.00
C SER A 139 -13.91 -21.46 23.87
N ARG A 140 -14.55 -21.18 22.73
CA ARG A 140 -13.91 -20.50 21.59
C ARG A 140 -13.42 -19.09 21.91
N LEU A 141 -14.20 -18.33 22.68
CA LEU A 141 -13.81 -16.99 23.10
C LEU A 141 -12.56 -17.04 23.99
N LEU A 142 -12.54 -17.96 24.96
CA LEU A 142 -11.39 -18.13 25.87
C LEU A 142 -10.15 -18.64 25.12
N GLN A 143 -10.29 -19.58 24.18
CA GLN A 143 -9.20 -20.03 23.31
C GLN A 143 -8.64 -18.87 22.47
N SER A 144 -9.51 -18.07 21.85
CA SER A 144 -9.09 -16.91 21.05
C SER A 144 -8.38 -15.87 21.90
N GLN A 145 -8.86 -15.62 23.12
CA GLN A 145 -8.20 -14.71 24.05
C GLN A 145 -6.80 -15.20 24.39
N GLN A 146 -6.64 -16.49 24.73
CA GLN A 146 -5.35 -17.08 25.06
C GLN A 146 -4.38 -17.04 23.86
N GLN A 147 -4.87 -17.32 22.65
CA GLN A 147 -4.05 -17.21 21.44
C GLN A 147 -3.57 -15.77 21.21
N LEU A 148 -4.46 -14.78 21.34
CA LEU A 148 -4.10 -13.37 21.18
C LEU A 148 -3.10 -12.91 22.24
N MET A 149 -3.24 -13.36 23.48
CA MET A 149 -2.26 -13.06 24.54
C MET A 149 -0.88 -13.65 24.22
N ASN A 150 -0.82 -14.90 23.75
CA ASN A 150 0.44 -15.51 23.33
C ASN A 150 1.06 -14.80 22.13
N GLU A 151 0.26 -14.43 21.13
CA GLU A 151 0.73 -13.66 19.97
C GLU A 151 1.30 -12.30 20.39
N LEU A 152 0.63 -11.60 21.31
CA LEU A 152 1.11 -10.35 21.88
C LEU A 152 2.45 -10.52 22.60
N GLU A 153 2.58 -11.54 23.45
CA GLU A 153 3.83 -11.83 24.16
C GLU A 153 4.97 -12.15 23.18
N THR A 154 4.70 -12.95 22.14
CA THR A 154 5.72 -13.23 21.11
C THR A 154 6.12 -11.99 20.31
N ALA A 155 5.16 -11.12 19.99
CA ALA A 155 5.43 -9.87 19.29
C ALA A 155 6.24 -8.89 20.15
N GLN A 156 5.95 -8.81 21.45
CA GLN A 156 6.74 -8.03 22.41
C GLN A 156 8.18 -8.55 22.50
N ASN A 157 8.36 -9.86 22.66
CA ASN A 157 9.69 -10.46 22.72
C ASN A 157 10.49 -10.25 21.41
N GLN A 158 9.83 -10.32 20.25
CA GLN A 158 10.46 -10.03 18.96
C GLN A 158 10.82 -8.55 18.81
N ALA A 159 9.95 -7.64 19.24
CA ALA A 159 10.24 -6.21 19.22
C ALA A 159 11.43 -5.88 20.14
N GLN A 160 11.49 -6.49 21.32
CA GLN A 160 12.60 -6.32 22.26
C GLN A 160 13.92 -6.88 21.69
N ALA A 161 13.89 -8.07 21.08
CA ALA A 161 15.07 -8.64 20.42
C ALA A 161 15.55 -7.80 19.22
N LEU A 162 14.64 -7.18 18.46
CA LEU A 162 15.00 -6.28 17.35
C LEU A 162 15.64 -4.97 17.84
N VAL A 163 15.25 -4.50 19.02
CA VAL A 163 15.88 -3.35 19.69
C VAL A 163 17.30 -3.71 20.10
N GLU A 164 17.50 -4.91 20.65
CA GLU A 164 18.82 -5.45 21.01
C GLU A 164 19.72 -5.74 19.79
N GLU A 165 19.16 -6.11 18.63
CA GLU A 165 19.95 -6.37 17.41
C GLU A 165 20.30 -5.11 16.60
N SER A 166 19.70 -3.96 16.91
CA SER A 166 20.08 -2.71 16.28
C SER A 166 21.40 -2.22 16.90
N ASN A 167 22.43 -1.95 16.10
CA ASN A 167 23.71 -1.38 16.58
C ASN A 167 23.58 0.07 17.12
N LYS A 168 22.43 0.42 17.69
CA LYS A 168 22.11 1.72 18.28
C LYS A 168 22.10 1.56 19.79
N ALA A 169 22.80 2.47 20.47
CA ALA A 169 22.76 2.56 21.92
C ALA A 169 21.43 3.22 22.33
N ILE A 170 20.59 2.51 23.07
CA ILE A 170 19.24 2.94 23.45
C ILE A 170 19.10 2.95 24.97
N ALA A 171 18.53 4.04 25.50
CA ALA A 171 18.18 4.15 26.91
C ALA A 171 16.80 4.81 27.11
N LEU A 172 16.05 4.36 28.12
CA LEU A 172 14.81 4.98 28.55
C LEU A 172 15.09 5.97 29.69
N ILE A 173 14.49 7.15 29.59
CA ILE A 173 14.76 8.28 30.47
C ILE A 173 13.45 8.87 30.97
N GLN A 174 13.28 8.91 32.28
CA GLN A 174 12.13 9.52 32.93
C GLN A 174 12.62 10.69 33.81
N GLU A 175 12.05 11.87 33.61
CA GLU A 175 12.47 13.11 34.32
C GLU A 175 13.99 13.41 34.25
N GLY A 176 14.68 12.91 33.22
CA GLY A 176 16.14 13.05 33.06
C GLY A 176 16.98 11.99 33.78
N ILE A 177 16.36 10.92 34.28
CA ILE A 177 16.99 9.79 34.98
C ILE A 177 16.87 8.53 34.12
N HIS A 178 17.92 7.71 34.04
CA HIS A 178 17.88 6.44 33.30
C HIS A 178 17.01 5.41 34.05
N VAL A 179 16.05 4.84 33.32
CA VAL A 179 15.13 3.79 33.80
C VAL A 179 15.57 2.42 33.31
N SER A 180 16.03 2.32 32.07
CA SER A 180 16.61 1.11 31.48
C SER A 180 17.56 1.47 30.33
N ALA A 181 18.45 0.55 29.96
CA ALA A 181 19.38 0.74 28.86
C ALA A 181 19.78 -0.59 28.22
N ASN A 182 19.95 -0.61 26.89
CA ASN A 182 20.42 -1.80 26.19
C ASN A 182 21.93 -2.02 26.34
N ALA A 183 22.40 -3.22 25.96
CA ALA A 183 23.80 -3.60 26.08
C ALA A 183 24.74 -2.68 25.29
N GLU A 184 24.32 -2.19 24.13
CA GLU A 184 25.04 -1.26 23.27
C GLU A 184 25.27 0.09 23.97
N TYR A 185 24.27 0.60 24.71
CA TYR A 185 24.38 1.82 25.50
C TYR A 185 25.36 1.65 26.67
N LEU A 186 25.32 0.50 27.36
CA LEU A 186 26.26 0.19 28.42
C LEU A 186 27.69 0.11 27.88
N GLN A 187 27.89 -0.57 26.75
CA GLN A 187 29.19 -0.67 26.08
C GLN A 187 29.71 0.70 25.63
N LEU A 188 28.84 1.56 25.09
CA LEU A 188 29.19 2.90 24.64
C LEU A 188 29.86 3.73 25.76
N PHE A 189 29.34 3.64 26.99
CA PHE A 189 29.86 4.39 28.15
C PHE A 189 30.79 3.56 29.06
N GLY A 190 31.13 2.33 28.68
CA GLY A 190 32.04 1.45 29.42
C GLY A 190 31.47 0.89 30.73
N LEU A 191 30.15 0.72 30.82
CA LEU A 191 29.44 0.17 31.98
C LEU A 191 29.25 -1.36 31.82
N SER A 192 29.25 -2.08 32.95
CA SER A 192 29.28 -3.56 32.94
C SER A 192 27.91 -4.20 33.13
N SER A 193 26.98 -3.53 33.81
CA SER A 193 25.61 -3.99 34.05
C SER A 193 24.62 -2.85 33.94
N GLU A 194 23.35 -3.19 33.67
CA GLU A 194 22.24 -2.24 33.66
C GLU A 194 22.02 -1.63 35.07
N ASP A 195 22.28 -2.39 36.13
CA ASP A 195 22.18 -1.90 37.52
C ASP A 195 23.10 -0.72 37.81
N ASP A 196 24.19 -0.54 37.04
CA ASP A 196 25.15 0.56 37.23
C ASP A 196 24.61 1.90 36.68
N ILE A 197 23.63 1.85 35.78
CA ILE A 197 23.08 3.05 35.12
C ILE A 197 21.71 3.46 35.63
N ILE A 198 20.90 2.50 36.07
CA ILE A 198 19.55 2.80 36.58
C ILE A 198 19.64 3.80 37.73
N GLY A 199 18.86 4.88 37.64
CA GLY A 199 18.85 5.95 38.65
C GLY A 199 19.92 7.03 38.47
N GLN A 200 20.82 6.92 37.48
CA GLN A 200 21.81 7.95 37.18
C GLN A 200 21.20 9.09 36.33
N PRO A 201 21.56 10.36 36.60
CA PRO A 201 21.15 11.49 35.76
C PRO A 201 21.76 11.41 34.36
N LEU A 202 20.98 11.75 33.33
CA LEU A 202 21.42 11.77 31.94
C LEU A 202 22.66 12.65 31.71
N LEU A 203 22.69 13.81 32.37
CA LEU A 203 23.77 14.79 32.24
C LEU A 203 25.12 14.25 32.72
N ASP A 204 25.14 13.36 33.71
CA ASP A 204 26.35 12.85 34.33
C ASP A 204 27.01 11.77 33.45
N ILE A 205 26.21 11.03 32.69
CA ILE A 205 26.67 10.03 31.71
C ILE A 205 27.09 10.70 30.40
N LEU A 206 26.27 11.59 29.83
CA LEU A 206 26.57 12.25 28.56
C LEU A 206 27.66 13.32 28.67
N GLN A 207 27.80 13.99 29.83
CA GLN A 207 28.75 15.09 30.06
C GLN A 207 28.88 16.07 28.88
N PRO A 208 27.78 16.73 28.44
CA PRO A 208 27.80 17.61 27.28
C PRO A 208 28.69 18.83 27.52
N LYS A 209 29.47 19.23 26.51
CA LYS A 209 30.34 20.42 26.55
C LYS A 209 29.55 21.72 26.77
N ASP A 210 28.35 21.82 26.21
CA ASP A 210 27.41 22.93 26.44
C ASP A 210 26.16 22.44 27.20
N VAL A 211 26.26 22.46 28.53
CA VAL A 211 25.19 22.00 29.43
C VAL A 211 23.93 22.87 29.34
N ASN A 212 24.08 24.17 29.04
CA ASN A 212 22.96 25.11 29.02
C ASN A 212 22.11 24.91 27.76
N ASP A 213 22.76 24.75 26.60
CA ASP A 213 22.06 24.43 25.35
C ASP A 213 21.33 23.07 25.47
N PHE A 214 22.01 22.06 26.02
CA PHE A 214 21.41 20.73 26.24
C PHE A 214 20.17 20.79 27.13
N LYS A 215 20.23 21.49 28.28
CA LYS A 215 19.08 21.62 29.19
C LYS A 215 17.89 22.34 28.55
N ILE A 216 18.13 23.35 27.73
CA ILE A 216 17.07 24.09 27.03
C ILE A 216 16.39 23.17 26.01
N ARG A 217 17.17 22.42 25.22
CA ARG A 217 16.65 21.46 24.24
C ARG A 217 15.90 20.32 24.92
N PHE A 218 16.50 19.70 25.93
CA PHE A 218 15.86 18.62 26.70
C PHE A 218 14.52 19.06 27.31
N LYS A 219 14.43 20.29 27.83
CA LYS A 219 13.17 20.84 28.36
C LYS A 219 12.09 20.99 27.29
N LYS A 220 12.44 21.40 26.07
CA LYS A 220 11.49 21.50 24.95
C LYS A 220 11.00 20.12 24.52
N ILE A 221 11.90 19.15 24.47
CA ILE A 221 11.59 17.75 24.16
C ILE A 221 10.65 17.15 25.20
N SER A 222 10.93 17.35 26.50
CA SER A 222 10.03 16.90 27.58
C SER A 222 8.66 17.60 27.59
N GLN A 223 8.51 18.71 26.86
CA GLN A 223 7.23 19.41 26.67
C GLN A 223 6.48 18.97 25.41
N GLY A 224 6.98 17.95 24.70
CA GLY A 224 6.33 17.37 23.52
C GLY A 224 6.85 17.89 22.17
N GLN A 225 7.90 18.73 22.15
CA GLN A 225 8.49 19.24 20.91
C GLN A 225 9.63 18.32 20.42
N PHE A 226 9.25 17.17 19.85
CA PHE A 226 10.21 16.14 19.39
C PHE A 226 10.90 16.46 18.06
N ASP A 227 10.38 17.43 17.29
CA ASP A 227 10.98 17.85 16.01
C ASP A 227 12.40 18.46 16.18
N LEU A 228 12.75 18.85 17.41
CA LEU A 228 14.09 19.34 17.79
C LEU A 228 14.91 18.29 18.55
N GLY A 229 14.42 17.05 18.62
CA GLY A 229 14.97 15.96 19.41
C GLY A 229 16.25 15.35 18.85
N ALA A 230 16.50 15.50 17.55
CA ALA A 230 17.72 15.04 16.91
C ALA A 230 18.78 16.15 16.90
N PHE A 231 19.87 15.96 17.64
CA PHE A 231 20.99 16.90 17.64
C PHE A 231 22.32 16.27 18.05
N GLU A 232 23.40 16.94 17.67
CA GLU A 232 24.77 16.52 17.97
C GLU A 232 25.21 17.03 19.34
N VAL A 233 25.75 16.13 20.17
CA VAL A 233 26.24 16.43 21.51
C VAL A 233 27.73 16.13 21.59
N ALA A 234 28.53 17.18 21.80
CA ALA A 234 29.94 17.00 22.11
C ALA A 234 30.11 16.54 23.56
N THR A 235 30.37 15.25 23.77
CA THR A 235 30.60 14.67 25.11
C THR A 235 32.03 14.95 25.61
N LEU A 236 32.17 15.17 26.91
CA LEU A 236 33.46 15.24 27.62
C LEU A 236 33.82 13.91 28.30
N ASN A 237 32.95 12.90 28.20
CA ASN A 237 33.16 11.60 28.83
C ASN A 237 34.24 10.82 28.07
N SER A 238 35.34 10.49 28.75
CA SER A 238 36.46 9.74 28.18
C SER A 238 36.16 8.27 27.88
N ASN A 239 35.05 7.74 28.43
CA ASN A 239 34.65 6.35 28.23
C ASN A 239 33.78 6.15 26.98
N ALA A 240 33.31 7.24 26.34
CA ALA A 240 32.57 7.18 25.09
C ALA A 240 33.47 6.65 23.97
N GLN A 241 33.24 5.42 23.51
CA GLN A 241 34.11 4.73 22.53
C GLN A 241 33.90 5.18 21.07
N THR A 242 32.99 6.12 20.80
CA THR A 242 32.60 6.57 19.45
C THR A 242 33.16 7.94 19.09
N HIS A 243 33.07 8.31 17.80
CA HIS A 243 33.50 9.62 17.32
C HIS A 243 32.64 10.75 17.93
N ASN A 244 33.28 11.86 18.30
CA ASN A 244 32.64 13.05 18.86
C ASN A 244 32.46 14.08 17.74
N PRO A 245 31.25 14.63 17.52
CA PRO A 245 30.08 14.63 18.40
C PRO A 245 29.16 13.40 18.29
N LEU A 246 28.52 13.04 19.41
CA LEU A 246 27.51 11.99 19.47
C LEU A 246 26.23 12.48 18.80
N LYS A 247 25.68 11.70 17.87
CA LYS A 247 24.35 11.96 17.31
C LYS A 247 23.30 11.38 18.24
N VAL A 248 22.50 12.26 18.83
CA VAL A 248 21.53 11.92 19.87
C VAL A 248 20.13 12.22 19.33
N GLU A 249 19.22 11.27 19.48
CA GLU A 249 17.83 11.39 19.08
C GLU A 249 16.91 11.00 20.24
N PHE A 250 15.87 11.80 20.48
CA PHE A 250 14.84 11.53 21.49
C PHE A 250 13.51 11.21 20.83
N LEU A 251 12.90 10.10 21.23
CA LEU A 251 11.59 9.65 20.77
C LEU A 251 10.61 9.52 21.95
N THR A 252 9.32 9.54 21.66
CA THR A 252 8.26 9.23 22.63
C THR A 252 8.32 7.76 23.03
N ALA A 253 8.40 7.47 24.33
CA ALA A 253 8.26 6.09 24.82
C ALA A 253 6.77 5.71 24.98
N PRO A 254 6.43 4.41 24.93
CA PRO A 254 5.07 3.92 25.14
C PRO A 254 4.57 3.99 26.60
N GLU A 255 5.47 4.20 27.57
CA GLU A 255 5.12 4.42 28.98
C GLU A 255 4.89 5.93 29.25
N ASP A 256 3.84 6.27 30.00
CA ASP A 256 3.51 7.65 30.36
C ASP A 256 4.72 8.34 31.03
N ASP A 257 5.08 9.54 30.52
CA ASP A 257 6.17 10.40 30.98
C ASP A 257 7.62 9.92 30.74
N ALA A 258 7.84 8.86 29.95
CA ALA A 258 9.19 8.40 29.56
C ALA A 258 9.63 8.87 28.16
N LEU A 259 10.94 9.11 28.00
CA LEU A 259 11.60 9.49 26.76
C LEU A 259 12.60 8.40 26.36
N GLN A 260 12.58 7.98 25.09
CA GLN A 260 13.57 7.05 24.57
C GLN A 260 14.73 7.84 23.94
N LEU A 261 15.94 7.63 24.46
CA LEU A 261 17.18 8.13 23.93
C LEU A 261 17.82 7.11 23.00
N THR A 262 18.20 7.54 21.80
CA THR A 262 18.93 6.73 20.83
C THR A 262 20.23 7.44 20.44
N ILE A 263 21.34 6.71 20.47
CA ILE A 263 22.66 7.18 20.05
C ILE A 263 23.19 6.26 18.95
N GLU A 264 23.56 6.85 17.80
CA GLU A 264 24.16 6.10 16.70
C GLU A 264 25.66 5.88 16.95
N ALA A 265 26.07 4.62 17.12
CA ALA A 265 27.47 4.24 17.28
C ALA A 265 28.04 3.73 15.94
N GLU A 266 28.84 4.56 15.25
CA GLU A 266 29.66 4.07 14.13
C GLU A 266 30.78 3.17 14.67
N SER A 267 30.62 1.85 14.53
CA SER A 267 31.70 0.90 14.83
C SER A 267 32.75 0.94 13.73
N GLU A 268 34.02 1.18 14.08
CA GLU A 268 35.16 1.01 13.17
C GLU A 268 35.22 -0.45 12.68
N ARG A 269 34.74 -0.70 11.46
CA ARG A 269 35.10 -1.90 10.70
C ARG A 269 36.04 -1.52 9.57
N SER A 270 37.17 -2.21 9.60
CA SER A 270 38.22 -2.26 8.60
C SER A 270 37.64 -2.42 7.19
N ALA A 271 38.25 -1.72 6.24
CA ALA A 271 38.02 -1.74 4.80
C ALA A 271 37.29 -2.98 4.24
N ALA A 272 36.04 -2.77 3.81
CA ALA A 272 35.33 -3.55 2.80
C ALA A 272 34.44 -2.59 1.99
N PRO A 273 34.21 -2.85 0.68
CA PRO A 273 33.84 -1.82 -0.27
C PRO A 273 32.40 -1.35 -0.07
N SER A 274 32.19 -0.08 -0.41
CA SER A 274 30.91 0.63 -0.51
C SER A 274 29.70 -0.27 -0.78
N VAL A 275 28.90 -0.49 0.27
CA VAL A 275 27.54 -1.00 0.15
C VAL A 275 26.61 0.18 0.45
N ASN A 276 25.77 0.48 -0.53
CA ASN A 276 24.74 1.50 -0.47
C ASN A 276 23.84 1.29 0.76
N THR A 277 23.66 2.38 1.50
CA THR A 277 22.70 2.54 2.58
C THR A 277 21.27 2.50 2.04
N GLU A 278 20.57 1.39 2.25
CA GLU A 278 19.11 1.38 2.45
C GLU A 278 18.79 0.35 3.54
N ASN A 279 18.58 0.84 4.77
CA ASN A 279 18.00 0.06 5.86
C ASN A 279 16.51 -0.15 5.59
N HIS A 280 16.16 -1.27 4.97
CA HIS A 280 14.84 -1.87 5.11
C HIS A 280 14.98 -3.20 5.83
N ALA A 281 14.20 -3.38 6.90
CA ALA A 281 13.99 -4.65 7.57
C ALA A 281 13.83 -5.76 6.52
N ILE A 282 14.65 -6.81 6.61
CA ILE A 282 14.70 -7.91 5.64
C ILE A 282 13.38 -8.67 5.72
N GLN A 283 12.37 -8.22 4.98
CA GLN A 283 11.21 -9.04 4.64
C GLN A 283 11.74 -10.23 3.83
N PRO A 284 11.31 -11.46 4.14
CA PRO A 284 11.73 -12.62 3.37
C PRO A 284 11.29 -12.43 1.92
N ASN A 285 12.25 -12.44 1.01
CA ASN A 285 12.08 -12.12 -0.39
C ASN A 285 10.93 -12.95 -1.00
N THR A 286 10.00 -12.34 -1.75
CA THR A 286 8.73 -12.97 -2.15
C THR A 286 8.93 -14.33 -2.84
N TYR A 287 9.98 -14.49 -3.66
CA TYR A 287 10.29 -15.78 -4.29
C TYR A 287 10.78 -16.86 -3.30
N GLN A 288 11.43 -16.47 -2.20
CA GLN A 288 11.81 -17.42 -1.14
C GLN A 288 10.58 -17.95 -0.40
N GLN A 289 9.54 -17.12 -0.23
CA GLN A 289 8.26 -17.56 0.34
C GLN A 289 7.53 -18.52 -0.60
N ILE A 290 7.56 -18.25 -1.90
CA ILE A 290 6.99 -19.12 -2.94
C ILE A 290 7.73 -20.47 -2.97
N ASN A 291 9.08 -20.47 -2.93
CA ASN A 291 9.87 -21.69 -2.84
C ASN A 291 9.53 -22.49 -1.58
N ARG A 292 9.44 -21.85 -0.41
CA ARG A 292 9.02 -22.51 0.84
C ARG A 292 7.61 -23.11 0.74
N ALA A 293 6.69 -22.46 0.04
CA ALA A 293 5.36 -22.98 -0.20
C ALA A 293 5.38 -24.21 -1.13
N MET A 294 6.21 -24.18 -2.19
CA MET A 294 6.45 -25.35 -3.05
C MET A 294 7.07 -26.52 -2.27
N THR A 295 7.98 -26.27 -1.32
CA THR A 295 8.55 -27.33 -0.47
C THR A 295 7.53 -27.91 0.51
N LYS A 296 6.61 -27.10 1.04
CA LYS A 296 5.56 -27.54 1.97
C LYS A 296 4.48 -28.39 1.29
N GLN A 297 4.15 -28.09 0.03
CA GLN A 297 3.19 -28.84 -0.78
C GLN A 297 3.81 -29.18 -2.14
N PRO A 298 4.64 -30.25 -2.24
CA PRO A 298 5.22 -30.63 -3.51
C PRO A 298 4.13 -31.15 -4.47
N SER A 299 4.23 -30.77 -5.75
CA SER A 299 3.34 -31.22 -6.82
C SER A 299 4.10 -31.27 -8.14
N ASP A 300 3.65 -32.15 -9.04
CA ASP A 300 4.32 -32.40 -10.33
C ASP A 300 4.25 -31.19 -11.27
N LEU A 301 3.21 -30.38 -11.17
CA LEU A 301 3.04 -29.16 -11.97
C LEU A 301 2.66 -27.97 -11.10
N ASN A 302 3.40 -26.88 -11.29
CA ASN A 302 3.22 -25.62 -10.58
C ASN A 302 3.01 -24.49 -11.61
N ALA A 303 2.00 -23.67 -11.40
CA ALA A 303 1.77 -22.45 -12.15
C ALA A 303 1.81 -21.25 -11.21
N LEU A 304 2.49 -20.20 -11.65
CA LEU A 304 2.47 -18.91 -11.00
C LEU A 304 1.43 -18.04 -11.69
N VAL A 305 0.41 -17.60 -10.95
CA VAL A 305 -0.66 -16.74 -11.47
C VAL A 305 -0.49 -15.34 -10.91
N SER A 306 -0.42 -14.34 -11.78
CA SER A 306 -0.36 -12.92 -11.40
C SER A 306 -1.75 -12.30 -11.47
N PHE A 307 -2.18 -11.66 -10.40
CA PHE A 307 -3.38 -10.84 -10.29
C PHE A 307 -2.95 -9.37 -10.19
N ALA A 308 -3.42 -8.55 -11.14
CA ALA A 308 -3.14 -7.12 -11.16
C ALA A 308 -4.43 -6.34 -11.37
N LEU A 309 -4.56 -5.19 -10.72
CA LEU A 309 -5.66 -4.28 -10.97
C LEU A 309 -5.55 -3.68 -12.37
N SER A 310 -6.60 -3.82 -13.18
CA SER A 310 -6.66 -3.18 -14.49
C SER A 310 -7.24 -1.76 -14.42
N SER A 311 -8.07 -1.48 -13.42
CA SER A 311 -8.63 -0.15 -13.17
C SER A 311 -9.03 -0.01 -11.71
N CYS A 312 -8.80 1.16 -11.13
CA CYS A 312 -9.27 1.51 -9.79
C CYS A 312 -10.23 2.71 -9.90
N PRO A 313 -11.41 2.68 -9.27
CA PRO A 313 -12.32 3.83 -9.23
C PRO A 313 -11.67 5.08 -8.63
N ASP A 314 -11.79 6.23 -9.31
CA ASP A 314 -11.27 7.53 -8.83
C ASP A 314 -11.85 7.97 -7.48
N GLU A 315 -13.06 7.47 -7.15
CA GLU A 315 -13.73 7.75 -5.88
C GLU A 315 -12.94 7.25 -4.67
N ILE A 316 -12.16 6.17 -4.82
CA ILE A 316 -11.35 5.62 -3.72
C ILE A 316 -10.20 6.58 -3.39
N PHE A 317 -9.55 7.16 -4.39
CA PHE A 317 -8.47 8.11 -4.17
C PHE A 317 -8.95 9.48 -3.66
N LYS A 318 -10.23 9.79 -3.82
CA LYS A 318 -10.87 10.98 -3.24
C LYS A 318 -11.43 10.72 -1.83
N ALA A 319 -11.48 9.47 -1.39
CA ALA A 319 -11.97 9.09 -0.08
C ALA A 319 -10.88 9.26 1.00
N ASN A 320 -11.27 9.08 2.27
CA ASN A 320 -10.32 9.10 3.37
C ASN A 320 -9.30 7.95 3.26
N TRP A 321 -8.16 8.10 3.93
CA TRP A 321 -7.09 7.09 3.95
C TRP A 321 -7.58 5.71 4.42
N ALA A 322 -8.52 5.68 5.37
CA ALA A 322 -9.11 4.44 5.88
C ALA A 322 -9.85 3.67 4.77
N THR A 323 -10.73 4.32 4.01
CA THR A 323 -11.47 3.70 2.90
C THR A 323 -10.52 3.21 1.81
N THR A 324 -9.49 4.00 1.50
CA THR A 324 -8.47 3.62 0.49
C THR A 324 -7.71 2.37 0.91
N ARG A 325 -7.24 2.35 2.17
CA ARG A 325 -6.52 1.22 2.74
C ARG A 325 -7.41 -0.03 2.79
N ASP A 326 -8.66 0.13 3.20
CA ASP A 326 -9.60 -0.98 3.36
C ASP A 326 -10.04 -1.56 2.01
N TYR A 327 -10.17 -0.74 0.96
CA TYR A 327 -10.39 -1.22 -0.41
C TYR A 327 -9.28 -2.16 -0.88
N PHE A 328 -8.01 -1.75 -0.78
CA PHE A 328 -6.88 -2.58 -1.23
C PHE A 328 -6.68 -3.83 -0.36
N ASN A 329 -6.91 -3.73 0.95
CA ASN A 329 -6.90 -4.90 1.84
C ASN A 329 -8.03 -5.88 1.51
N ASN A 330 -9.21 -5.37 1.16
CA ASN A 330 -10.35 -6.20 0.79
C ASN A 330 -10.17 -6.91 -0.55
N ILE A 331 -9.36 -6.39 -1.48
CA ILE A 331 -9.00 -7.12 -2.71
C ILE A 331 -8.19 -8.37 -2.38
N TYR A 332 -7.25 -8.27 -1.44
CA TYR A 332 -6.45 -9.42 -1.01
C TYR A 332 -7.32 -10.48 -0.32
N SER A 333 -8.22 -10.06 0.59
CA SER A 333 -9.15 -11.00 1.24
C SER A 333 -10.13 -11.62 0.24
N PHE A 334 -10.65 -10.84 -0.71
CA PHE A 334 -11.50 -11.34 -1.79
C PHE A 334 -10.80 -12.40 -2.65
N LEU A 335 -9.56 -12.13 -3.09
CA LEU A 335 -8.79 -13.11 -3.87
C LEU A 335 -8.51 -14.38 -3.07
N ASN A 336 -8.24 -14.25 -1.77
CA ASN A 336 -8.01 -15.40 -0.90
C ASN A 336 -9.29 -16.26 -0.75
N GLU A 337 -10.45 -15.62 -0.58
CA GLU A 337 -11.76 -16.30 -0.53
C GLU A 337 -12.17 -16.95 -1.84
N GLN A 338 -11.82 -16.35 -2.99
CA GLN A 338 -12.20 -16.91 -4.30
C GLN A 338 -11.26 -18.05 -4.74
N THR A 339 -9.97 -17.95 -4.44
CA THR A 339 -8.97 -18.89 -4.97
C THR A 339 -8.61 -20.02 -4.01
N HIS A 340 -8.76 -19.83 -2.68
CA HIS A 340 -8.38 -20.80 -1.63
C HIS A 340 -6.93 -21.31 -1.76
N ILE A 341 -6.03 -20.47 -2.25
CA ILE A 341 -4.64 -20.82 -2.59
C ILE A 341 -3.68 -19.84 -1.91
N PRO A 342 -2.44 -20.24 -1.57
CA PRO A 342 -1.43 -19.33 -1.06
C PRO A 342 -1.16 -18.15 -2.02
N LEU A 343 -1.49 -16.95 -1.55
CA LEU A 343 -1.22 -15.68 -2.22
C LEU A 343 -0.02 -14.98 -1.58
N PHE A 344 0.77 -14.32 -2.40
CA PHE A 344 1.99 -13.59 -2.03
C PHE A 344 1.95 -12.19 -2.64
N LYS A 345 2.40 -11.18 -1.90
CA LYS A 345 2.54 -9.83 -2.44
C LYS A 345 3.86 -9.73 -3.19
N ALA A 346 3.80 -9.52 -4.50
CA ALA A 346 4.95 -9.11 -5.30
C ALA A 346 4.89 -7.57 -5.41
N GLY A 347 6.02 -6.88 -5.32
CA GLY A 347 6.10 -5.42 -5.14
C GLY A 347 5.03 -4.59 -5.87
N GLY A 348 4.53 -3.55 -5.18
CA GLY A 348 3.40 -2.73 -5.65
C GLY A 348 2.02 -3.34 -5.35
N GLN A 349 1.10 -3.20 -6.30
CA GLN A 349 -0.31 -3.67 -6.22
C GLN A 349 -0.52 -5.06 -6.85
N THR A 350 0.57 -5.81 -7.09
CA THR A 350 0.52 -7.11 -7.77
C THR A 350 0.45 -8.24 -6.75
N ILE A 351 -0.56 -9.09 -6.88
CA ILE A 351 -0.71 -10.28 -6.03
C ILE A 351 -0.39 -11.51 -6.86
N VAL A 352 0.39 -12.44 -6.31
CA VAL A 352 0.83 -13.65 -7.00
C VAL A 352 0.30 -14.87 -6.25
N GLY A 353 -0.39 -15.77 -6.95
CA GLY A 353 -0.86 -17.04 -6.42
C GLY A 353 -0.07 -18.22 -6.98
N LEU A 354 0.23 -19.20 -6.13
CA LEU A 354 0.90 -20.45 -6.53
C LEU A 354 -0.12 -21.57 -6.73
N PHE A 355 -0.43 -21.90 -7.98
CA PHE A 355 -1.39 -22.95 -8.34
C PHE A 355 -0.68 -24.27 -8.58
N GLN A 356 -0.96 -25.27 -7.75
CA GLN A 356 -0.30 -26.58 -7.81
C GLN A 356 -1.32 -27.68 -8.15
N ALA A 357 -0.90 -28.64 -8.98
CA ALA A 357 -1.73 -29.78 -9.37
C ALA A 357 -0.89 -31.02 -9.75
N GLU A 358 -1.49 -32.20 -9.61
CA GLU A 358 -0.90 -33.51 -9.95
C GLU A 358 -0.92 -33.83 -11.46
N SER A 359 -1.68 -33.08 -12.27
CA SER A 359 -1.79 -33.32 -13.71
C SER A 359 -2.13 -32.04 -14.46
N GLN A 360 -1.73 -31.99 -15.74
CA GLN A 360 -1.93 -30.81 -16.59
C GLN A 360 -3.41 -30.47 -16.75
N ALA A 361 -4.27 -31.49 -16.93
CA ALA A 361 -5.72 -31.29 -17.05
C ALA A 361 -6.35 -30.67 -15.77
N LYS A 362 -5.91 -31.09 -14.58
CA LYS A 362 -6.37 -30.49 -13.31
C LYS A 362 -5.88 -29.04 -13.16
N LEU A 363 -4.65 -28.76 -13.60
CA LEU A 363 -4.08 -27.41 -13.56
C LEU A 363 -4.82 -26.48 -14.52
N GLU A 364 -5.04 -26.90 -15.76
CA GLU A 364 -5.79 -26.15 -16.77
C GLU A 364 -7.22 -25.88 -16.30
N SER A 365 -7.91 -26.88 -15.71
CA SER A 365 -9.25 -26.68 -15.14
C SER A 365 -9.26 -25.60 -14.03
N LYS A 366 -8.26 -25.61 -13.12
CA LYS A 366 -8.12 -24.56 -12.09
C LYS A 366 -7.85 -23.19 -12.71
N LEU A 367 -7.03 -23.11 -13.77
CA LEU A 367 -6.73 -21.86 -14.47
C LEU A 367 -7.94 -21.33 -15.25
N ILE A 368 -8.73 -22.20 -15.89
CA ILE A 368 -9.96 -21.83 -16.61
C ILE A 368 -10.99 -21.26 -15.63
N ALA A 369 -11.09 -21.80 -14.41
CA ALA A 369 -12.01 -21.28 -13.38
C ALA A 369 -11.72 -19.82 -13.01
N LEU A 370 -10.47 -19.37 -13.14
CA LEU A 370 -10.08 -17.98 -12.87
C LEU A 370 -10.61 -16.99 -13.91
N ASN A 371 -11.06 -17.43 -15.10
CA ASN A 371 -11.74 -16.57 -16.07
C ASN A 371 -13.05 -15.98 -15.53
N ALA A 372 -13.62 -16.53 -14.44
CA ALA A 372 -14.76 -15.91 -13.77
C ALA A 372 -14.38 -14.61 -13.03
N LEU A 373 -13.11 -14.50 -12.59
CA LEU A 373 -12.59 -13.36 -11.82
C LEU A 373 -12.09 -12.21 -12.72
N THR A 374 -11.99 -12.41 -14.03
CA THR A 374 -11.68 -11.34 -14.99
C THR A 374 -12.89 -10.45 -15.29
N LYS A 375 -14.11 -10.89 -14.93
CA LYS A 375 -15.32 -10.08 -15.02
C LYS A 375 -15.35 -9.06 -13.85
N PRO A 376 -15.98 -7.89 -14.01
CA PRO A 376 -16.07 -6.89 -12.95
C PRO A 376 -16.73 -7.47 -11.70
N GLN A 377 -16.03 -7.45 -10.57
CA GLN A 377 -16.53 -7.88 -9.27
C GLN A 377 -16.79 -6.65 -8.39
N LEU A 378 -17.72 -6.72 -7.46
CA LEU A 378 -18.01 -5.62 -6.54
C LEU A 378 -17.46 -5.93 -5.15
N ILE A 379 -16.69 -5.01 -4.58
CA ILE A 379 -16.21 -5.07 -3.20
C ILE A 379 -16.88 -3.98 -2.37
N THR A 380 -17.41 -4.34 -1.20
CA THR A 380 -18.08 -3.42 -0.28
C THR A 380 -17.09 -2.84 0.74
N VAL A 381 -17.01 -1.51 0.84
CA VAL A 381 -16.23 -0.78 1.84
C VAL A 381 -17.12 0.28 2.48
N GLU A 382 -17.23 0.30 3.82
CA GLU A 382 -17.99 1.30 4.60
C GLU A 382 -19.40 1.66 4.03
N ASN A 383 -20.13 0.67 3.50
CA ASN A 383 -21.47 0.74 2.86
C ASN A 383 -21.53 1.12 1.37
N ASN A 384 -20.41 1.40 0.71
CA ASN A 384 -20.36 1.64 -0.73
C ASN A 384 -19.78 0.43 -1.47
N SER A 385 -20.30 0.14 -2.67
CA SER A 385 -19.82 -0.97 -3.51
C SER A 385 -18.95 -0.43 -4.64
N TYR A 386 -17.69 -0.87 -4.68
CA TYR A 386 -16.72 -0.43 -5.68
C TYR A 386 -16.41 -1.56 -6.66
N PRO A 387 -16.39 -1.30 -7.98
CA PRO A 387 -15.98 -2.31 -8.94
C PRO A 387 -14.47 -2.57 -8.85
N VAL A 388 -14.12 -3.84 -9.02
CA VAL A 388 -12.75 -4.35 -9.08
C VAL A 388 -12.62 -5.10 -10.40
N ASN A 389 -11.71 -4.61 -11.23
CA ASN A 389 -11.36 -5.24 -12.49
C ASN A 389 -9.94 -5.79 -12.36
N LEU A 390 -9.79 -7.09 -12.56
CA LEU A 390 -8.53 -7.80 -12.43
C LEU A 390 -8.05 -8.28 -13.79
N ARG A 391 -6.78 -7.99 -14.10
CA ARG A 391 -6.03 -8.66 -15.14
C ARG A 391 -5.32 -9.86 -14.54
N ILE A 392 -5.57 -11.03 -15.10
CA ILE A 392 -5.02 -12.30 -14.62
C ILE A 392 -4.19 -12.92 -15.74
N GLY A 393 -3.00 -13.38 -15.39
CA GLY A 393 -2.10 -14.09 -16.29
C GLY A 393 -1.33 -15.17 -15.57
N TYR A 394 -0.74 -16.12 -16.29
CA TYR A 394 -0.08 -17.28 -15.66
C TYR A 394 1.21 -17.70 -16.36
N THR A 395 2.13 -18.34 -15.63
CA THR A 395 3.32 -18.97 -16.20
C THR A 395 3.58 -20.31 -15.52
N LEU A 396 4.12 -21.28 -16.26
CA LEU A 396 4.44 -22.60 -15.73
C LEU A 396 5.83 -22.59 -15.09
N LEU A 397 5.91 -23.07 -13.85
CA LEU A 397 7.15 -23.22 -13.11
C LEU A 397 7.71 -24.62 -13.30
N LYS A 398 8.92 -24.70 -13.87
CA LYS A 398 9.64 -25.98 -14.10
C LYS A 398 10.57 -26.38 -12.94
N GLY A 399 10.55 -25.65 -11.82
CA GLY A 399 11.40 -25.88 -10.64
C GLY A 399 11.41 -24.71 -9.66
N GLU A 400 12.31 -24.76 -8.67
CA GLU A 400 12.52 -23.67 -7.70
C GLU A 400 13.05 -22.40 -8.37
N ILE A 401 12.69 -21.25 -7.82
CA ILE A 401 13.11 -19.93 -8.31
C ILE A 401 14.45 -19.59 -7.66
N SER A 402 15.53 -19.45 -8.44
CA SER A 402 16.88 -19.31 -7.89
C SER A 402 17.21 -17.87 -7.48
N ASN A 403 16.83 -16.89 -8.31
CA ASN A 403 17.21 -15.47 -8.15
C ASN A 403 16.03 -14.51 -8.36
N GLN A 404 16.16 -13.28 -7.86
CA GLN A 404 15.17 -12.20 -8.03
C GLN A 404 14.91 -11.87 -9.51
N ASP A 405 15.96 -11.76 -10.34
CA ASP A 405 15.81 -11.48 -11.78
C ASP A 405 15.01 -12.58 -12.51
N GLN A 406 15.15 -13.84 -12.07
CA GLN A 406 14.39 -14.95 -12.63
C GLN A 406 12.91 -14.85 -12.22
N PHE A 407 12.64 -14.43 -10.99
CA PHE A 407 11.28 -14.19 -10.50
C PHE A 407 10.58 -13.06 -11.28
N GLU A 408 11.27 -11.95 -11.50
CA GLU A 408 10.73 -10.81 -12.26
C GLU A 408 10.45 -11.19 -13.72
N ASN A 409 11.35 -11.94 -14.36
CA ASN A 409 11.11 -12.48 -15.71
C ASN A 409 9.89 -13.42 -15.77
N LEU A 410 9.71 -14.26 -14.75
CA LEU A 410 8.53 -15.14 -14.64
C LEU A 410 7.25 -14.32 -14.46
N LEU A 411 7.27 -13.28 -13.63
CA LEU A 411 6.16 -12.33 -13.47
C LEU A 411 5.81 -11.63 -14.79
N CYS A 412 6.81 -11.11 -15.52
CA CYS A 412 6.59 -10.51 -16.84
C CYS A 412 6.02 -11.52 -17.85
N SER A 413 6.46 -12.79 -17.79
CA SER A 413 5.90 -13.86 -18.63
C SER A 413 4.45 -14.18 -18.27
N ALA A 414 4.12 -14.19 -16.97
CA ALA A 414 2.76 -14.40 -16.49
C ALA A 414 1.82 -13.29 -16.97
N PHE A 415 2.24 -12.02 -16.87
CA PHE A 415 1.46 -10.87 -17.34
C PHE A 415 1.14 -10.89 -18.85
N LYS A 416 2.01 -11.49 -19.66
CA LYS A 416 1.84 -11.61 -21.12
C LYS A 416 0.95 -12.77 -21.53
N THR A 417 0.87 -13.80 -20.69
CA THR A 417 0.20 -15.06 -21.03
C THR A 417 -1.22 -15.06 -20.46
N ALA A 418 -2.22 -14.97 -21.34
CA ALA A 418 -3.63 -15.02 -20.96
C ALA A 418 -4.02 -16.43 -20.46
N LEU A 419 -5.00 -16.51 -19.56
CA LEU A 419 -5.53 -17.78 -19.07
C LEU A 419 -6.07 -18.66 -20.22
N PRO A 420 -5.95 -20.00 -20.11
CA PRO A 420 -6.52 -20.91 -21.10
C PRO A 420 -8.05 -20.75 -21.16
N THR A 421 -8.60 -20.85 -22.37
CA THR A 421 -10.04 -20.88 -22.65
C THR A 421 -10.46 -22.30 -23.05
N ASN A 422 -11.68 -22.71 -22.72
CA ASN A 422 -12.24 -23.97 -23.23
C ASN A 422 -12.32 -23.88 -24.76
N GLN A 423 -11.46 -24.60 -25.46
CA GLN A 423 -11.66 -24.95 -26.86
C GLN A 423 -12.53 -26.22 -26.87
N ASP A 424 -13.74 -26.11 -27.42
CA ASP A 424 -14.47 -27.28 -27.89
C ASP A 424 -13.69 -27.84 -29.07
N ASP A 425 -12.94 -28.92 -28.86
CA ASP A 425 -12.31 -29.69 -29.93
C ASP A 425 -13.38 -30.29 -30.84
N CYS A 426 -13.57 -29.71 -32.03
CA CYS A 426 -14.07 -30.42 -33.20
C CYS A 426 -13.39 -29.90 -34.47
N GLU A 427 -12.09 -30.15 -34.60
CA GLU A 427 -11.44 -30.25 -35.91
C GLU A 427 -10.63 -31.55 -35.97
N ILE A 428 -11.30 -32.62 -36.39
CA ILE A 428 -10.63 -33.82 -36.89
C ILE A 428 -10.27 -33.54 -38.35
N GLU A 429 -8.99 -33.24 -38.60
CA GLU A 429 -8.42 -33.37 -39.94
C GLU A 429 -8.42 -34.84 -40.36
N GLN A 430 -9.34 -35.24 -41.24
CA GLN A 430 -9.19 -36.42 -42.08
C GLN A 430 -9.30 -36.04 -43.56
N LYS A 431 -8.19 -36.24 -44.26
CA LYS A 431 -8.05 -36.17 -45.72
C LYS A 431 -9.04 -37.13 -46.42
N ALA A 432 -9.86 -36.62 -47.34
CA ALA A 432 -10.16 -37.26 -48.64
C ALA A 432 -11.12 -36.42 -49.53
N SER A 433 -10.60 -36.00 -50.69
CA SER A 433 -11.22 -36.12 -52.03
C SER A 433 -12.37 -35.21 -52.51
N ILE A 434 -12.01 -34.24 -53.36
CA ILE A 434 -12.44 -34.02 -54.77
C ILE A 434 -13.87 -33.51 -55.13
N ASP A 435 -13.84 -32.37 -55.85
CA ASP A 435 -14.67 -31.81 -56.94
C ASP A 435 -15.99 -30.99 -56.76
N MET A 436 -15.81 -29.66 -56.98
CA MET A 436 -16.48 -28.72 -57.94
C MET A 436 -17.97 -28.32 -57.77
N PRO A 437 -18.46 -27.17 -58.34
CA PRO A 437 -17.88 -25.82 -58.47
C PRO A 437 -18.82 -24.62 -58.14
N VAL A 438 -18.17 -23.47 -57.94
CA VAL A 438 -18.50 -22.03 -58.17
C VAL A 438 -19.86 -21.64 -58.79
N ILE A 439 -20.50 -20.56 -58.27
CA ILE A 439 -20.81 -19.28 -58.97
C ILE A 439 -21.37 -18.20 -57.99
N GLU A 440 -20.86 -16.99 -58.20
CA GLU A 440 -21.08 -15.67 -57.57
C GLU A 440 -22.54 -15.20 -57.50
N LEU A 441 -22.84 -14.17 -56.68
CA LEU A 441 -23.53 -12.94 -57.13
C LEU A 441 -23.78 -11.90 -56.00
N ILE A 442 -23.07 -10.76 -56.10
CA ILE A 442 -23.56 -9.35 -56.01
C ILE A 442 -24.19 -8.80 -54.70
N ASN A 443 -23.52 -7.78 -54.13
CA ASN A 443 -24.13 -6.74 -53.25
C ASN A 443 -24.93 -5.73 -54.06
N PRO A 444 -26.01 -5.13 -53.51
CA PRO A 444 -26.01 -3.66 -53.43
C PRO A 444 -26.71 -3.03 -52.20
N THR A 445 -26.02 -2.01 -51.64
CA THR A 445 -26.45 -0.67 -51.16
C THR A 445 -27.84 -0.34 -50.55
N VAL A 446 -27.76 0.21 -49.32
CA VAL A 446 -28.35 1.47 -48.74
C VAL A 446 -29.88 1.67 -48.66
N SER A 447 -30.42 1.90 -47.45
CA SER A 447 -31.09 3.17 -46.99
C SER A 447 -31.95 2.97 -45.72
N ASP A 448 -31.63 3.74 -44.66
CA ASP A 448 -32.45 4.36 -43.60
C ASP A 448 -33.76 3.74 -43.07
N THR A 449 -33.85 3.52 -41.74
CA THR A 449 -34.49 4.45 -40.75
C THR A 449 -34.68 3.83 -39.34
N LEU A 450 -33.98 4.45 -38.38
CA LEU A 450 -34.34 4.84 -36.99
C LEU A 450 -35.02 3.90 -35.96
N ASP A 451 -34.33 3.84 -34.81
CA ASP A 451 -34.76 3.71 -33.40
C ASP A 451 -35.31 2.35 -32.90
N THR A 452 -34.77 1.70 -31.85
CA THR A 452 -34.35 2.24 -30.55
C THR A 452 -33.54 1.20 -29.72
N GLN A 453 -32.68 1.69 -28.81
CA GLN A 453 -32.16 1.08 -27.55
C GLN A 453 -30.72 0.49 -27.48
N LYS A 454 -29.76 1.43 -27.39
CA LYS A 454 -28.74 1.61 -26.32
C LYS A 454 -28.22 0.37 -25.55
N THR A 455 -26.98 -0.02 -25.88
CA THR A 455 -25.91 -0.30 -24.88
C THR A 455 -24.64 0.40 -25.36
N ALA A 456 -24.31 1.53 -24.73
CA ALA A 456 -23.17 2.35 -25.07
C ALA A 456 -21.87 1.66 -24.62
N ASN A 457 -21.09 1.16 -25.58
CA ASN A 457 -19.66 0.97 -25.38
C ASN A 457 -19.01 2.36 -25.46
N GLU A 458 -18.61 2.93 -24.32
CA GLU A 458 -17.77 4.13 -24.33
C GLU A 458 -16.47 3.88 -25.10
N PRO A 459 -16.01 4.83 -25.94
CA PRO A 459 -14.70 4.74 -26.55
C PRO A 459 -13.63 4.90 -25.46
N THR A 460 -12.66 3.99 -25.39
CA THR A 460 -11.47 4.16 -24.54
C THR A 460 -10.88 5.55 -24.77
N VAL A 461 -10.60 6.33 -23.71
CA VAL A 461 -10.11 7.73 -23.81
C VAL A 461 -8.93 7.87 -24.78
N LEU A 462 -8.06 6.84 -24.84
CA LEU A 462 -6.96 6.74 -25.80
C LEU A 462 -7.41 6.72 -27.27
N LYS A 463 -8.48 5.99 -27.61
CA LYS A 463 -9.04 5.98 -28.98
C LYS A 463 -9.61 7.34 -29.35
N ALA A 464 -10.27 8.01 -28.40
CA ALA A 464 -10.76 9.37 -28.61
C ALA A 464 -9.62 10.36 -28.79
N LEU A 465 -8.51 10.21 -28.05
CA LEU A 465 -7.33 11.06 -28.17
C LEU A 465 -6.59 10.85 -29.50
N HIS A 466 -6.44 9.61 -29.96
CA HIS A 466 -5.94 9.30 -31.31
C HIS A 466 -6.77 10.00 -32.39
N LEU A 467 -8.11 9.88 -32.32
CA LEU A 467 -9.02 10.55 -33.26
C LEU A 467 -8.94 12.08 -33.15
N ALA A 468 -8.82 12.62 -31.94
CA ALA A 468 -8.70 14.06 -31.71
C ALA A 468 -7.41 14.63 -32.31
N LEU A 469 -6.29 13.89 -32.23
CA LEU A 469 -5.03 14.27 -32.87
C LEU A 469 -5.16 14.26 -34.40
N GLU A 470 -5.78 13.23 -34.98
CA GLU A 470 -5.99 13.14 -36.44
C GLU A 470 -6.96 14.22 -36.97
N ARG A 471 -7.96 14.59 -36.18
CA ARG A 471 -8.96 15.60 -36.53
C ARG A 471 -8.55 17.04 -36.21
N GLY A 472 -7.45 17.24 -35.48
CA GLY A 472 -7.01 18.56 -35.03
C GLY A 472 -7.92 19.17 -33.95
N GLU A 473 -8.55 18.35 -33.11
CA GLU A 473 -9.44 18.77 -32.01
C GLU A 473 -8.68 19.02 -30.69
N ILE A 474 -7.35 19.00 -30.73
CA ILE A 474 -6.50 19.37 -29.60
C ILE A 474 -6.32 20.89 -29.61
N HIS A 475 -6.53 21.50 -28.46
CA HIS A 475 -6.46 22.94 -28.29
C HIS A 475 -5.35 23.28 -27.30
N LEU A 476 -4.63 24.36 -27.57
CA LEU A 476 -3.61 24.92 -26.69
C LEU A 476 -4.18 26.15 -26.00
N LYS A 477 -3.93 26.25 -24.70
CA LYS A 477 -4.22 27.44 -23.90
C LYS A 477 -2.95 28.01 -23.32
N TYR A 478 -2.91 29.33 -23.24
CA TYR A 478 -1.78 30.12 -22.78
C TYR A 478 -2.18 30.92 -21.55
N GLN A 479 -1.30 30.96 -20.57
CA GLN A 479 -1.51 31.75 -19.36
C GLN A 479 -0.21 32.44 -18.98
N GLN A 480 -0.26 33.76 -18.86
CA GLN A 480 0.89 34.58 -18.51
C GLN A 480 1.27 34.36 -17.05
N LEU A 481 2.57 34.34 -16.81
CA LEU A 481 3.15 34.39 -15.48
C LEU A 481 3.38 35.84 -15.09
N TYR A 482 3.14 36.16 -13.83
CA TYR A 482 3.58 37.43 -13.26
C TYR A 482 4.97 37.25 -12.64
N ASP A 483 5.94 38.04 -13.11
CA ASP A 483 7.31 38.08 -12.59
C ASP A 483 7.42 39.19 -11.54
N LYS A 484 7.66 38.84 -10.27
CA LYS A 484 7.77 39.82 -9.18
C LYS A 484 8.96 40.77 -9.33
N GLU A 485 9.96 40.41 -10.12
CA GLU A 485 11.13 41.25 -10.40
C GLU A 485 10.92 42.15 -11.65
N ASP A 486 9.78 42.04 -12.35
CA ASP A 486 9.46 42.79 -13.58
C ASP A 486 10.52 42.64 -14.70
N THR A 487 11.24 41.52 -14.75
CA THR A 487 12.31 41.28 -15.73
C THR A 487 11.89 40.44 -16.94
N ASN A 488 10.95 39.50 -16.75
CA ASN A 488 10.48 38.58 -17.79
C ASN A 488 8.96 38.69 -17.97
N LEU A 489 8.50 39.88 -18.36
CA LEU A 489 7.08 40.23 -18.45
C LEU A 489 6.30 39.33 -19.42
N TYR A 490 6.92 38.81 -20.46
CA TYR A 490 6.27 38.05 -21.54
C TYR A 490 6.51 36.53 -21.43
N THR A 491 6.39 35.97 -20.23
CA THR A 491 6.51 34.51 -20.03
C THR A 491 5.13 33.88 -19.93
N TYR A 492 4.86 32.85 -20.75
CA TYR A 492 3.57 32.16 -20.77
C TYR A 492 3.74 30.65 -20.60
N GLU A 493 2.86 30.03 -19.81
CA GLU A 493 2.74 28.58 -19.74
C GLU A 493 1.72 28.08 -20.76
N VAL A 494 2.07 27.00 -21.46
CA VAL A 494 1.21 26.30 -22.40
C VAL A 494 0.57 25.09 -21.72
N THR A 495 -0.76 25.07 -21.70
CA THR A 495 -1.57 23.92 -21.31
C THR A 495 -2.26 23.34 -22.55
N SER A 496 -2.09 22.06 -22.82
CA SER A 496 -2.76 21.36 -23.93
C SER A 496 -3.94 20.53 -23.43
N GLY A 497 -5.07 20.57 -24.14
CA GLY A 497 -6.23 19.74 -23.79
C GLY A 497 -7.16 19.50 -24.95
N PHE A 498 -8.12 18.60 -24.73
CA PHE A 498 -9.16 18.28 -25.70
C PHE A 498 -10.50 18.13 -24.97
N ILE A 499 -11.59 18.25 -25.73
CA ILE A 499 -12.94 18.11 -25.21
C ILE A 499 -13.34 16.64 -25.31
N TYR A 500 -13.59 16.01 -24.16
CA TYR A 500 -14.08 14.63 -24.06
C TYR A 500 -15.33 14.60 -23.18
N GLY A 501 -16.42 14.04 -23.68
CA GLY A 501 -17.67 13.93 -22.92
C GLY A 501 -18.19 15.29 -22.40
N ASN A 502 -18.01 16.36 -23.18
CA ASN A 502 -18.35 17.74 -22.80
C ASN A 502 -17.52 18.34 -21.65
N THR A 503 -16.38 17.74 -21.31
CA THR A 503 -15.42 18.23 -20.31
C THR A 503 -14.05 18.47 -20.93
N TRP A 504 -13.35 19.51 -20.47
CA TRP A 504 -11.96 19.76 -20.87
C TRP A 504 -11.04 18.80 -20.10
N LYS A 505 -10.28 17.98 -20.84
CA LYS A 505 -9.24 17.13 -20.26
C LYS A 505 -7.86 17.64 -20.65
N ASN A 506 -7.01 17.88 -19.65
CA ASN A 506 -5.63 18.29 -19.85
C ASN A 506 -4.77 17.07 -20.20
N ILE A 507 -4.01 17.14 -21.29
CA ILE A 507 -3.16 16.05 -21.78
C ILE A 507 -2.02 15.75 -20.80
N SER A 508 -1.44 16.78 -20.16
CA SER A 508 -0.28 16.60 -19.25
C SER A 508 -0.63 15.91 -17.93
N SER A 509 -1.92 15.78 -17.61
CA SER A 509 -2.42 15.11 -16.40
C SER A 509 -3.03 13.73 -16.67
N LEU A 510 -3.07 13.26 -17.92
CA LEU A 510 -3.65 11.96 -18.26
C LEU A 510 -2.67 10.84 -17.95
N LYS A 511 -3.04 9.97 -17.01
CA LYS A 511 -2.24 8.79 -16.65
C LYS A 511 -2.31 7.72 -17.74
N GLU A 512 -3.41 7.66 -18.49
CA GLU A 512 -3.64 6.69 -19.57
C GLU A 512 -2.61 6.81 -20.70
N LEU A 513 -2.01 7.99 -20.88
CA LEU A 513 -0.93 8.21 -21.86
C LEU A 513 0.34 7.42 -21.55
N SER A 514 0.52 6.95 -20.31
CA SER A 514 1.63 6.08 -19.95
C SER A 514 1.54 4.69 -20.57
N GLU A 515 0.35 4.26 -21.05
CA GLU A 515 0.17 2.96 -21.67
C GLU A 515 0.61 2.93 -23.15
N ASP A 516 0.59 4.08 -23.83
CA ASP A 516 0.94 4.23 -25.26
C ASP A 516 2.03 5.30 -25.44
N HIS A 517 3.28 4.87 -25.31
CA HIS A 517 4.45 5.74 -25.46
C HIS A 517 4.54 6.39 -26.86
N GLU A 518 4.10 5.71 -27.92
CA GLU A 518 4.18 6.25 -29.28
C GLU A 518 3.20 7.40 -29.48
N LEU A 519 1.98 7.28 -28.97
CA LEU A 519 0.99 8.36 -29.00
C LEU A 519 1.48 9.56 -28.18
N SER A 520 1.98 9.33 -26.96
CA SER A 520 2.50 10.39 -26.09
C SER A 520 3.60 11.18 -26.81
N ILE A 521 4.52 10.51 -27.49
CA ILE A 521 5.58 11.18 -28.28
C ILE A 521 5.02 12.01 -29.43
N LYS A 522 4.04 11.48 -30.17
CA LYS A 522 3.43 12.21 -31.29
C LYS A 522 2.69 13.47 -30.80
N LEU A 523 1.97 13.37 -29.68
CA LEU A 523 1.23 14.47 -29.07
C LEU A 523 2.16 15.59 -28.60
N ASP A 524 3.16 15.26 -27.80
CA ASP A 524 4.12 16.22 -27.26
C ASP A 524 4.88 16.94 -28.38
N ARG A 525 5.28 16.22 -29.44
CA ARG A 525 5.88 16.83 -30.64
C ARG A 525 4.91 17.79 -31.34
N TRP A 526 3.64 17.42 -31.48
CA TRP A 526 2.62 18.28 -32.06
C TRP A 526 2.40 19.55 -31.21
N ILE A 527 2.28 19.40 -29.88
CA ILE A 527 2.14 20.51 -28.93
C ILE A 527 3.32 21.48 -29.06
N LEU A 528 4.55 20.97 -29.14
CA LEU A 528 5.75 21.79 -29.31
C LEU A 528 5.74 22.54 -30.64
N VAL A 529 5.37 21.89 -31.75
CA VAL A 529 5.30 22.56 -33.06
C VAL A 529 4.29 23.69 -33.06
N GLU A 530 3.08 23.44 -32.56
CA GLU A 530 2.03 24.46 -32.53
C GLU A 530 2.37 25.62 -31.58
N SER A 531 2.97 25.31 -30.43
CA SER A 531 3.46 26.30 -29.47
C SER A 531 4.57 27.16 -30.07
N CYS A 532 5.53 26.56 -30.77
CA CYS A 532 6.62 27.28 -31.45
C CYS A 532 6.11 28.16 -32.59
N LYS A 533 5.08 27.72 -33.34
CA LYS A 533 4.46 28.55 -34.39
C LYS A 533 3.80 29.80 -33.80
N GLN A 534 3.07 29.64 -32.69
CA GLN A 534 2.46 30.77 -31.99
C GLN A 534 3.53 31.73 -31.44
N LEU A 535 4.58 31.19 -30.81
CA LEU A 535 5.70 31.99 -30.32
C LEU A 535 6.42 32.75 -31.44
N HIS A 536 6.66 32.10 -32.58
CA HIS A 536 7.32 32.75 -33.73
C HIS A 536 6.56 33.99 -34.20
N ASN A 537 5.23 33.90 -34.28
CA ASN A 537 4.40 35.05 -34.65
C ASN A 537 4.43 36.14 -33.56
N PHE A 538 4.37 35.74 -32.29
CA PHE A 538 4.32 36.66 -31.16
C PHE A 538 5.64 37.41 -30.91
N ILE A 539 6.78 36.77 -31.14
CA ILE A 539 8.12 37.37 -30.99
C ILE A 539 8.33 38.59 -31.90
N THR A 540 7.61 38.68 -33.02
CA THR A 540 7.69 39.84 -33.91
C THR A 540 7.22 41.13 -33.22
N GLN A 541 6.27 41.02 -32.29
CA GLN A 541 5.74 42.13 -31.50
C GLN A 541 6.44 42.22 -30.14
N TYR A 542 6.73 41.08 -29.51
CA TYR A 542 7.35 40.99 -28.18
C TYR A 542 8.62 40.15 -28.23
N PRO A 543 9.79 40.76 -28.52
CA PRO A 543 11.05 40.02 -28.74
C PRO A 543 11.56 39.21 -27.55
N GLU A 544 11.09 39.52 -26.34
CA GLU A 544 11.48 38.90 -25.08
C GLU A 544 10.53 37.79 -24.62
N ALA A 545 9.57 37.39 -25.47
CA ALA A 545 8.60 36.37 -25.11
C ALA A 545 9.24 34.98 -24.91
N LYS A 546 8.80 34.28 -23.85
CA LYS A 546 9.22 32.93 -23.47
C LYS A 546 8.00 32.03 -23.31
N LEU A 547 8.15 30.76 -23.69
CA LEU A 547 7.12 29.74 -23.44
C LEU A 547 7.62 28.64 -22.51
N ILE A 548 6.77 28.25 -21.57
CA ILE A 548 6.92 27.04 -20.76
C ILE A 548 5.94 26.00 -21.28
N VAL A 549 6.45 24.87 -21.77
CA VAL A 549 5.62 23.83 -22.41
C VAL A 549 5.63 22.57 -21.54
N ASN A 550 4.43 22.14 -21.15
CA ASN A 550 4.23 20.92 -20.38
C ASN A 550 4.34 19.66 -21.27
N LEU A 551 5.25 18.76 -20.91
CA LEU A 551 5.54 17.52 -21.64
C LEU A 551 5.47 16.29 -20.72
N ASN A 552 5.44 15.11 -21.33
CA ASN A 552 5.36 13.80 -20.67
C ASN A 552 6.72 13.07 -20.69
N LYS A 553 6.93 12.13 -19.75
CA LYS A 553 8.20 11.38 -19.65
C LYS A 553 8.61 10.60 -20.89
N ALA A 554 7.63 10.10 -21.68
CA ALA A 554 7.91 9.24 -22.83
C ALA A 554 8.79 9.95 -23.87
N VAL A 555 8.63 11.26 -24.04
CA VAL A 555 9.46 12.05 -24.95
C VAL A 555 10.87 12.24 -24.46
N LEU A 556 11.05 12.39 -23.15
CA LEU A 556 12.38 12.58 -22.57
C LEU A 556 13.19 11.28 -22.62
N LEU A 557 12.59 10.14 -22.30
CA LEU A 557 13.31 8.87 -22.10
C LEU A 557 13.36 7.98 -23.35
N ASN A 558 12.30 7.98 -24.18
CA ASN A 558 12.17 7.02 -25.29
C ASN A 558 12.52 7.62 -26.66
N ASP A 559 12.45 8.95 -26.84
CA ASP A 559 12.74 9.61 -28.11
C ASP A 559 14.19 10.11 -28.20
N ARG A 560 15.06 9.28 -28.78
CA ARG A 560 16.47 9.63 -28.99
C ARG A 560 16.70 10.83 -29.90
N SER A 561 15.74 11.16 -30.76
CA SER A 561 15.84 12.29 -31.71
C SER A 561 15.31 13.60 -31.12
N PHE A 562 14.79 13.57 -29.90
CA PHE A 562 14.15 14.71 -29.26
C PHE A 562 15.08 15.93 -29.10
N PRO A 563 16.35 15.80 -28.65
CA PRO A 563 17.23 16.97 -28.52
C PRO A 563 17.50 17.68 -29.85
N GLU A 564 17.72 16.92 -30.93
CA GLU A 564 17.90 17.49 -32.27
C GLU A 564 16.63 18.16 -32.80
N PHE A 565 15.47 17.61 -32.47
CA PHE A 565 14.18 18.19 -32.81
C PHE A 565 13.97 19.54 -32.13
N ILE A 566 14.29 19.64 -30.84
CA ILE A 566 14.25 20.91 -30.09
C ILE A 566 15.20 21.95 -30.69
N ALA A 567 16.42 21.56 -31.06
CA ALA A 567 17.37 22.45 -31.72
C ALA A 567 16.81 23.05 -33.02
N LYS A 568 16.11 22.24 -33.83
CA LYS A 568 15.43 22.69 -35.05
C LYS A 568 14.30 23.67 -34.72
N LEU A 569 13.49 23.39 -33.70
CA LEU A 569 12.40 24.27 -33.28
C LEU A 569 12.91 25.64 -32.82
N ILE A 570 13.94 25.68 -31.97
CA ILE A 570 14.55 26.94 -31.51
C ILE A 570 15.07 27.76 -32.70
N THR A 571 15.69 27.09 -33.68
CA THR A 571 16.16 27.74 -34.91
C THR A 571 15.02 28.32 -35.75
N ILE A 572 13.86 27.66 -35.79
CA ILE A 572 12.66 28.12 -36.51
C ILE A 572 12.03 29.33 -35.83
N VAL A 573 11.97 29.34 -34.49
CA VAL A 573 11.39 30.43 -33.71
C VAL A 573 12.13 31.75 -33.96
N ARG A 574 13.46 31.70 -34.20
CA ARG A 574 14.33 32.87 -34.47
C ARG A 574 14.30 33.92 -33.35
N SER A 575 14.23 33.48 -32.09
CA SER A 575 14.32 34.39 -30.95
C SER A 575 15.73 34.99 -30.82
N LYS A 576 15.81 36.19 -30.22
CA LYS A 576 17.08 36.81 -29.81
C LYS A 576 17.56 36.29 -28.46
N LEU A 577 16.68 35.63 -27.70
CA LEU A 577 17.00 35.07 -26.38
C LEU A 577 17.76 33.74 -26.52
N SER A 578 18.66 33.48 -25.57
CA SER A 578 19.41 32.22 -25.51
C SER A 578 18.50 31.01 -25.29
N HIS A 579 17.43 31.18 -24.51
CA HIS A 579 16.48 30.11 -24.18
C HIS A 579 15.03 30.62 -24.27
N PRO A 580 14.41 30.61 -25.47
CA PRO A 580 13.03 31.07 -25.65
C PRO A 580 11.98 30.03 -25.22
N ILE A 581 12.40 28.78 -25.01
CA ILE A 581 11.52 27.65 -24.69
C ILE A 581 12.05 26.95 -23.44
N THR A 582 11.16 26.77 -22.47
CA THR A 582 11.39 26.00 -21.25
C THR A 582 10.51 24.74 -21.31
N LEU A 583 11.15 23.58 -21.24
CA LEU A 583 10.49 22.28 -21.29
C LEU A 583 10.18 21.82 -19.87
N GLN A 584 8.91 21.54 -19.58
CA GLN A 584 8.47 21.24 -18.23
C GLN A 584 7.98 19.81 -18.09
N PHE A 585 8.55 19.07 -17.13
CA PHE A 585 8.23 17.67 -16.86
C PHE A 585 7.78 17.47 -15.41
N SER A 586 6.93 16.47 -15.14
CA SER A 586 6.43 16.21 -13.78
C SER A 586 7.51 15.67 -12.86
N GLU A 587 7.47 16.05 -11.58
CA GLU A 587 8.34 15.49 -10.53
C GLU A 587 8.22 13.95 -10.48
N ASP A 588 6.99 13.43 -10.46
CA ASP A 588 6.71 12.00 -10.41
C ASP A 588 7.35 11.25 -11.59
N ASP A 589 7.28 11.86 -12.77
CA ASP A 589 7.83 11.32 -14.01
C ASP A 589 9.37 11.23 -13.99
N ILE A 590 10.04 12.23 -13.42
CA ILE A 590 11.51 12.25 -13.34
C ILE A 590 12.02 11.38 -12.18
N SER A 591 11.27 11.34 -11.07
CA SER A 591 11.66 10.61 -9.85
C SER A 591 11.96 9.13 -10.11
N GLN A 592 11.30 8.53 -11.11
CA GLN A 592 11.49 7.13 -11.49
C GLN A 592 12.88 6.85 -12.07
N ASN A 593 13.52 7.81 -12.76
CA ASN A 593 14.78 7.63 -13.49
C ASN A 593 15.66 8.90 -13.49
N ILE A 594 16.05 9.38 -12.31
CA ILE A 594 16.79 10.66 -12.15
C ILE A 594 18.12 10.67 -12.94
N ALA A 595 18.90 9.60 -12.89
CA ALA A 595 20.21 9.53 -13.55
C ALA A 595 20.13 9.59 -15.08
N GLU A 596 19.16 8.90 -15.69
CA GLU A 596 18.94 8.96 -17.13
C GLU A 596 18.35 10.31 -17.54
N ALA A 597 17.38 10.82 -16.79
CA ALA A 597 16.77 12.12 -17.02
C ALA A 597 17.84 13.23 -17.02
N GLN A 598 18.76 13.21 -16.06
CA GLN A 598 19.84 14.20 -15.98
C GLN A 598 20.72 14.24 -17.23
N LYS A 599 21.02 13.06 -17.81
CA LYS A 599 21.81 12.96 -19.05
C LYS A 599 21.10 13.63 -20.22
N TYR A 600 19.79 13.39 -20.37
CA TYR A 600 19.00 14.01 -21.45
C TYR A 600 18.74 15.50 -21.20
N ILE A 601 18.52 15.91 -19.95
CA ILE A 601 18.39 17.32 -19.56
C ILE A 601 19.66 18.10 -19.91
N ALA A 602 20.83 17.55 -19.60
CA ALA A 602 22.10 18.16 -19.97
C ALA A 602 22.24 18.31 -21.50
N GLN A 603 21.77 17.34 -22.28
CA GLN A 603 21.75 17.46 -23.75
C GLN A 603 20.78 18.53 -24.23
N LEU A 604 19.56 18.60 -23.69
CA LEU A 604 18.56 19.62 -24.07
C LEU A 604 19.07 21.03 -23.83
N ARG A 605 19.79 21.25 -22.71
CA ARG A 605 20.45 22.52 -22.41
C ARG A 605 21.56 22.86 -23.39
N GLN A 606 22.35 21.88 -23.85
CA GLN A 606 23.36 22.11 -24.91
C GLN A 606 22.72 22.56 -26.23
N TYR A 607 21.47 22.17 -26.49
CA TYR A 607 20.71 22.59 -27.67
C TYR A 607 19.90 23.89 -27.47
N GLY A 608 20.04 24.56 -26.31
CA GLY A 608 19.46 25.88 -26.06
C GLY A 608 18.05 25.88 -25.46
N ALA A 609 17.54 24.74 -24.99
CA ALA A 609 16.29 24.70 -24.22
C ALA A 609 16.57 24.71 -22.71
N GLU A 610 15.76 25.44 -21.95
CA GLU A 610 15.73 25.33 -20.49
C GLU A 610 14.83 24.16 -20.08
N VAL A 611 15.08 23.58 -18.92
CA VAL A 611 14.24 22.52 -18.34
C VAL A 611 13.72 22.97 -16.99
N SER A 612 12.43 22.74 -16.76
CA SER A 612 11.71 23.01 -15.53
C SER A 612 11.04 21.74 -15.00
N ILE A 613 10.79 21.70 -13.70
CA ILE A 613 10.02 20.63 -13.06
C ILE A 613 8.66 21.18 -12.64
N ARG A 614 7.58 20.45 -12.96
CA ARG A 614 6.23 20.71 -12.44
C ARG A 614 5.88 19.86 -11.24
N ASP A 615 4.93 20.37 -10.47
CA ASP A 615 4.31 19.70 -9.34
C ASP A 615 5.33 19.32 -8.23
N PHE A 616 6.33 20.19 -8.02
CA PHE A 616 7.44 19.93 -7.10
C PHE A 616 7.07 20.08 -5.62
N GLY A 617 7.57 19.18 -4.76
CA GLY A 617 7.54 19.32 -3.30
C GLY A 617 6.50 18.46 -2.59
N ASN A 618 5.90 17.49 -3.29
CA ASN A 618 4.96 16.53 -2.71
C ASN A 618 5.60 15.18 -2.37
N SER A 619 6.81 14.91 -2.87
CA SER A 619 7.53 13.65 -2.66
C SER A 619 8.67 13.77 -1.67
N ILE A 620 8.98 12.67 -0.97
CA ILE A 620 10.17 12.56 -0.11
C ILE A 620 11.49 12.71 -0.89
N TYR A 621 11.45 12.54 -2.20
CA TYR A 621 12.63 12.64 -3.09
C TYR A 621 12.85 14.05 -3.65
N SER A 622 12.00 15.03 -3.34
CA SER A 622 12.05 16.40 -3.89
C SER A 622 13.45 17.02 -3.76
N GLU A 623 14.07 16.93 -2.58
CA GLU A 623 15.41 17.48 -2.35
C GLU A 623 16.51 16.75 -3.13
N SER A 624 16.38 15.42 -3.25
CA SER A 624 17.35 14.61 -4.01
C SER A 624 17.30 14.94 -5.50
N ILE A 625 16.09 15.12 -6.04
CA ILE A 625 15.85 15.59 -7.41
C ILE A 625 16.52 16.95 -7.63
N LEU A 626 16.33 17.89 -6.70
CA LEU A 626 16.91 19.23 -6.80
C LEU A 626 18.44 19.23 -6.74
N ARG A 627 19.05 18.36 -5.91
CA ARG A 627 20.52 18.24 -5.81
C ARG A 627 21.17 17.62 -7.04
N GLN A 628 20.51 16.64 -7.67
CA GLN A 628 21.08 15.88 -8.79
C GLN A 628 20.80 16.50 -10.16
N LEU A 629 19.65 17.17 -10.31
CA LEU A 629 19.24 17.71 -11.60
C LEU A 629 19.77 19.11 -11.85
N ASP A 630 20.26 19.33 -13.07
CA ASP A 630 20.71 20.65 -13.50
C ASP A 630 19.56 21.49 -14.07
N ILE A 631 18.58 21.79 -13.20
CA ILE A 631 17.43 22.66 -13.50
C ILE A 631 17.59 24.06 -12.87
N ASN A 632 16.96 25.05 -13.49
CA ASN A 632 16.95 26.45 -13.06
C ASN A 632 15.57 26.91 -12.59
N ASN A 633 14.51 26.26 -13.06
CA ASN A 633 13.12 26.66 -12.81
C ASN A 633 12.35 25.48 -12.22
N LEU A 634 11.47 25.74 -11.27
CA LEU A 634 10.51 24.75 -10.79
C LEU A 634 9.17 25.40 -10.48
N THR A 635 8.11 24.60 -10.49
CA THR A 635 6.78 25.02 -10.08
C THR A 635 6.29 24.15 -8.94
N LEU A 636 5.85 24.78 -7.85
CA LEU A 636 5.41 24.07 -6.66
C LEU A 636 4.10 23.31 -6.91
N HIS A 637 3.94 22.18 -6.20
CA HIS A 637 2.71 21.38 -6.22
C HIS A 637 1.53 22.18 -5.66
N GLU A 638 0.33 21.94 -6.20
CA GLU A 638 -0.91 22.63 -5.77
C GLU A 638 -1.16 22.56 -4.25
N ASN A 639 -0.73 21.48 -3.61
CA ASN A 639 -0.84 21.26 -2.16
C ASN A 639 -0.04 22.30 -1.36
N LEU A 640 1.15 22.67 -1.84
CA LEU A 640 1.97 23.71 -1.24
C LEU A 640 1.36 25.09 -1.48
N THR A 641 0.81 25.35 -2.67
CA THR A 641 0.06 26.60 -2.91
C THR A 641 -1.14 26.71 -1.97
N ARG A 642 -1.89 25.62 -1.71
CA ARG A 642 -3.06 25.65 -0.81
C ARG A 642 -2.70 26.08 0.62
N MET A 643 -1.44 25.89 1.06
CA MET A 643 -0.95 26.37 2.36
C MET A 643 -1.06 27.90 2.51
N LEU A 644 -1.07 28.65 1.40
CA LEU A 644 -1.26 30.11 1.39
C LEU A 644 -2.65 30.56 1.87
N SER A 645 -3.58 29.62 2.10
CA SER A 645 -4.93 29.93 2.58
C SER A 645 -4.97 30.34 4.07
N SER A 646 -3.90 30.07 4.83
CA SER A 646 -3.78 30.36 6.27
C SER A 646 -2.41 30.94 6.59
N ASP A 647 -2.33 31.92 7.50
CA ASP A 647 -1.08 32.58 7.86
C ASP A 647 -0.06 31.61 8.47
N ALA A 648 -0.48 30.73 9.40
CA ALA A 648 0.40 29.75 10.03
C ALA A 648 1.00 28.75 9.02
N ASN A 649 0.22 28.33 8.02
CA ASN A 649 0.71 27.41 6.99
C ASN A 649 1.58 28.15 5.95
N THR A 650 1.38 29.46 5.79
CA THR A 650 2.23 30.29 4.93
C THR A 650 3.64 30.40 5.51
N GLU A 651 3.79 30.50 6.83
CA GLU A 651 5.09 30.44 7.51
C GLU A 651 5.81 29.11 7.24
N GLU A 652 5.11 27.97 7.36
CA GLU A 652 5.68 26.65 7.04
C GLU A 652 6.12 26.56 5.56
N LEU A 653 5.33 27.13 4.64
CA LEU A 653 5.71 27.19 3.22
C LEU A 653 6.95 28.06 2.99
N GLN A 654 7.07 29.19 3.69
CA GLN A 654 8.26 30.04 3.62
C GLN A 654 9.52 29.30 4.07
N GLU A 655 9.44 28.55 5.16
CA GLU A 655 10.56 27.75 5.65
C GLU A 655 10.98 26.68 4.63
N LYS A 656 10.00 25.95 4.04
CA LYS A 656 10.28 24.96 2.98
C LYS A 656 10.93 25.58 1.75
N VAL A 657 10.41 26.71 1.28
CA VAL A 657 10.95 27.44 0.13
C VAL A 657 12.37 27.94 0.42
N ALA A 658 12.63 28.43 1.64
CA ALA A 658 13.97 28.84 2.06
C ALA A 658 14.96 27.67 2.04
N VAL A 659 14.56 26.48 2.47
CA VAL A 659 15.38 25.27 2.36
C VAL A 659 15.72 24.98 0.89
N TYR A 660 14.76 25.03 -0.03
CA TYR A 660 15.04 24.79 -1.45
C TYR A 660 16.04 25.77 -2.05
N HIS A 661 15.94 27.06 -1.70
CA HIS A 661 16.91 28.08 -2.12
C HIS A 661 18.31 27.87 -1.53
N GLN A 662 18.41 27.34 -0.30
CA GLN A 662 19.71 26.98 0.29
C GLN A 662 20.38 25.81 -0.44
N LEU A 663 19.59 24.88 -0.97
CA LEU A 663 20.12 23.74 -1.74
C LEU A 663 20.65 24.16 -3.10
N LYS A 664 19.90 25.00 -3.81
CA LYS A 664 20.24 25.44 -5.15
C LYS A 664 19.62 26.80 -5.43
N ASN A 665 20.32 27.66 -6.15
CA ASN A 665 19.73 28.92 -6.63
C ASN A 665 18.78 28.62 -7.80
N ILE A 666 17.49 28.57 -7.52
CA ILE A 666 16.42 28.19 -8.46
C ILE A 666 15.30 29.23 -8.48
N GLN A 667 14.64 29.36 -9.61
CA GLN A 667 13.48 30.21 -9.78
C GLN A 667 12.22 29.39 -9.50
N ILE A 668 11.52 29.75 -8.42
CA ILE A 668 10.32 29.06 -7.97
C ILE A 668 9.07 29.77 -8.50
N MET A 669 8.13 29.00 -9.02
CA MET A 669 6.80 29.44 -9.42
C MET A 669 5.73 28.90 -8.50
N LEU A 670 4.82 29.76 -8.06
CA LEU A 670 3.55 29.39 -7.46
C LEU A 670 2.43 29.46 -8.50
N ARG A 671 1.66 28.38 -8.63
CA ARG A 671 0.50 28.32 -9.54
C ARG A 671 -0.82 28.23 -8.79
N ASP A 672 -1.93 28.31 -9.51
CA ASP A 672 -3.29 28.13 -9.01
C ASP A 672 -3.73 29.18 -7.97
N LEU A 673 -3.19 30.40 -8.09
CA LEU A 673 -3.61 31.57 -7.30
C LEU A 673 -4.91 32.15 -7.85
N ASN A 674 -6.04 31.54 -7.46
CA ASN A 674 -7.35 31.89 -7.99
C ASN A 674 -8.11 32.93 -7.16
N ASP A 675 -7.62 33.23 -5.95
CA ASP A 675 -8.23 34.16 -5.00
C ASP A 675 -7.27 35.29 -4.60
N MET A 676 -7.83 36.45 -4.24
CA MET A 676 -7.07 37.62 -3.81
C MET A 676 -6.19 37.35 -2.58
N THR A 677 -6.68 36.54 -1.63
CA THR A 677 -5.95 36.19 -0.41
C THR A 677 -4.71 35.36 -0.72
N SER A 678 -4.86 34.30 -1.52
CA SER A 678 -3.75 33.46 -1.96
C SER A 678 -2.73 34.27 -2.76
N PHE A 679 -3.19 35.19 -3.61
CA PHE A 679 -2.31 36.08 -4.37
C PHE A 679 -1.53 37.05 -3.46
N ALA A 680 -2.18 37.66 -2.46
CA ALA A 680 -1.53 38.53 -1.48
C ALA A 680 -0.51 37.77 -0.62
N ASN A 681 -0.87 36.58 -0.12
CA ASN A 681 0.00 35.75 0.69
C ASN A 681 1.17 35.18 -0.10
N ALA A 682 0.98 34.88 -1.40
CA ALA A 682 2.06 34.51 -2.30
C ALA A 682 3.15 35.58 -2.38
N TRP A 683 2.82 36.86 -2.14
CA TRP A 683 3.81 37.95 -2.11
C TRP A 683 4.80 37.82 -0.95
N ASN A 684 4.38 37.22 0.16
CA ASN A 684 5.21 36.99 1.33
C ASN A 684 6.15 35.78 1.18
N VAL A 685 5.97 34.96 0.14
CA VAL A 685 6.83 33.81 -0.15
C VAL A 685 7.87 34.19 -1.19
N ASP A 686 9.11 33.74 -1.01
CA ASP A 686 10.24 33.97 -1.92
C ASP A 686 10.16 33.13 -3.21
N ALA A 687 9.01 33.21 -3.88
CA ALA A 687 8.75 32.68 -5.20
C ALA A 687 8.77 33.83 -6.21
N ARG A 688 9.61 33.73 -7.24
CA ARG A 688 9.79 34.76 -8.26
C ARG A 688 8.57 34.90 -9.17
N PHE A 689 8.01 33.77 -9.59
CA PHE A 689 6.89 33.73 -10.52
C PHE A 689 5.61 33.34 -9.82
N ILE A 690 4.51 33.99 -10.18
CA ILE A 690 3.18 33.68 -9.68
C ILE A 690 2.18 33.58 -10.83
N GLN A 691 1.25 32.64 -10.73
CA GLN A 691 0.30 32.33 -11.78
C GLN A 691 -1.04 31.88 -11.18
N GLY A 692 -2.15 32.28 -11.80
CA GLY A 692 -3.48 31.83 -11.42
C GLY A 692 -4.59 32.61 -12.12
N ASP A 693 -5.82 32.12 -11.99
CA ASP A 693 -6.98 32.70 -12.67
C ASP A 693 -7.34 34.10 -12.13
N TYR A 694 -6.86 34.46 -10.93
CA TYR A 694 -7.00 35.81 -10.39
C TYR A 694 -6.25 36.85 -11.23
N PHE A 695 -5.06 36.51 -11.74
CA PHE A 695 -4.25 37.40 -12.57
C PHE A 695 -4.70 37.36 -14.03
N GLN A 696 -4.71 36.17 -14.62
CA GLN A 696 -5.15 35.97 -15.99
C GLN A 696 -5.70 34.56 -16.15
N LYS A 697 -6.89 34.42 -16.74
CA LYS A 697 -7.42 33.10 -17.12
C LYS A 697 -6.66 32.53 -18.31
N LYS A 698 -6.70 31.22 -18.48
CA LYS A 698 -6.15 30.52 -19.65
C LYS A 698 -6.86 30.97 -20.94
N LEU A 699 -6.11 31.53 -21.90
CA LEU A 699 -6.59 32.07 -23.19
C LEU A 699 -6.20 31.16 -24.35
N ASP A 700 -6.94 31.19 -25.46
CA ASP A 700 -6.65 30.35 -26.64
C ASP A 700 -5.51 30.89 -27.52
N HIS A 701 -5.11 32.15 -27.31
CA HIS A 701 -4.03 32.84 -28.04
C HIS A 701 -3.13 33.62 -27.07
N LEU A 702 -1.89 33.86 -27.50
CA LEU A 702 -0.96 34.77 -26.81
C LEU A 702 -1.47 36.20 -26.96
N ILE A 703 -1.80 36.83 -25.84
CA ILE A 703 -2.31 38.21 -25.75
C ILE A 703 -1.59 38.88 -24.57
N ASP A 704 -1.26 40.16 -24.71
CA ASP A 704 -0.75 40.99 -23.62
C ASP A 704 -1.89 41.38 -22.67
N VAL A 705 -1.69 41.23 -21.36
CA VAL A 705 -2.65 41.65 -20.33
C VAL A 705 -2.88 43.17 -20.36
N GLN A 706 -1.94 43.96 -20.89
CA GLN A 706 -2.10 45.42 -21.02
C GLN A 706 -3.02 45.84 -22.19
N ASP A 707 -3.34 44.92 -23.11
CA ASP A 707 -4.25 45.17 -24.23
C ASP A 707 -5.72 44.76 -23.92
N GLN A 708 -6.00 44.33 -22.68
CA GLN A 708 -7.35 44.09 -22.13
C GLN A 708 -7.78 45.21 -21.20
#